data_AF-A0A0G1Y1M2-F1
#
_entry.id   AF-A0A0G1Y1M2-F1
#
_cell.length_a   1.000
_cell.length_b   1.000
_cell.length_c   1.000
_cell.angle_alpha   90.00
_cell.angle_beta   90.00
_cell.angle_gamma   90.00
#
_symmetry.space_group_name_H-M   'P 1'
#
loop_
_entity.id
_entity.type
_entity.pdbx_description
1 polymer ?
#
loop_
_entity_poly.entity_id
_entity_poly.type
_entity_poly.pdbx_seq_one_letter_code
_entity_poly.pdbx_strand_id
1 'polypeptide(L)'
;MLNYTTATMVFLAVFLLNRYAWQEPIMGTALLVFFFGFYGQRLGKRILARHEPIFQTGIGALVLSSAILILGTFIYYLAFLPSELWTLFVLLAPVGVWLLTPGHKTRFHFPNRDLFHARRHRLNRADLILVILSILLLVALFQLIGNVEIFDAVRSTWERIPHAVLWLFFLLLSALGALAMKGHERSFTLPLVMLTLFLAVGIAALVYPLGFGFDSFLHQATESHIAQFGTIDPKPFYYIGQYVVVLFTSEAFTLPLVLVDRFLLPVLAAVLLPLAWYFASASLGSDKRAAMFSTLGVFLLPLSAFIVTTPQGLANLFTILLVLLSLPYLSSRECPSLGSLWLIGLATFAIHPLAGIPALLYLVLMTLRTTNPPNQPNRTQPASRGLRNWRQILRACGSKFRRQFPTATKDPSALLPSTSLRAGGMTRAAIAPRSKATRNTVFFWLVALLGSVSLPTVFILNALFSGLELNFSFVALTPTRLIESLHMDLIFQSGFNTFLDFVYIWSGAALLAFVLITIYILVREKTMPRDLFLPALMAMILFVNYALMKSALDFTFLINYERSNYADRLITLIFFFLTPYVALFLMRVWHAVRARDTISRTFTLMILVGLLTSQLYLTYPRRDNYDTSRGFNTGAADFLAVDYIEEHAPDDYIVLANQQVSAAAVYANGFKRYYGDVFYYPIPTGSALYQFFLQMNERPSREIMQEAMKLAQVNTAYYVVNDYWWQSERLIETAKLEADDWLAIDNGKVHVFRYNYINLR
;
A
#
# COMPACT_ATOMS: atom_id res chain seq x y z
N MET A 1 19.65 -14.90 27.24
CA MET A 1 18.18 -14.76 27.10
C MET A 1 17.72 -13.62 28.00
N LEU A 2 17.14 -12.54 27.47
CA LEU A 2 16.49 -11.52 28.31
C LEU A 2 15.03 -11.91 28.54
N ASN A 3 14.55 -11.80 29.78
CA ASN A 3 13.12 -11.84 30.07
C ASN A 3 12.47 -10.52 29.57
N TYR A 4 11.14 -10.49 29.44
CA TYR A 4 10.42 -9.33 28.89
C TYR A 4 10.78 -8.04 29.63
N THR A 5 10.74 -8.08 30.96
CA THR A 5 11.04 -6.94 31.83
C THR A 5 12.47 -6.41 31.63
N THR A 6 13.48 -7.28 31.62
CA THR A 6 14.88 -6.88 31.39
C THR A 6 15.06 -6.31 29.99
N ALA A 7 14.46 -6.92 28.96
CA ALA A 7 14.55 -6.42 27.59
C ALA A 7 13.91 -5.03 27.47
N THR A 8 12.76 -4.83 28.09
CA THR A 8 12.07 -3.54 28.14
C THR A 8 12.84 -2.50 28.93
N MET A 9 13.39 -2.83 30.11
CA MET A 9 14.19 -1.88 30.90
C MET A 9 15.44 -1.42 30.14
N VAL A 10 16.17 -2.34 29.51
CA VAL A 10 17.35 -2.00 28.69
C VAL A 10 16.92 -1.15 27.49
N PHE A 11 15.88 -1.57 26.76
CA PHE A 11 15.36 -0.80 25.63
C PHE A 11 14.97 0.62 26.04
N LEU A 12 14.19 0.79 27.12
CA LEU A 12 13.74 2.10 27.58
C LEU A 12 14.90 2.97 28.07
N ALA A 13 15.89 2.39 28.76
CA ALA A 13 17.08 3.13 29.18
C ALA A 13 17.88 3.64 27.96
N VAL A 14 18.17 2.76 27.00
CA VAL A 14 18.89 3.12 25.76
C VAL A 14 18.08 4.11 24.91
N PHE A 15 16.76 3.93 24.86
CA PHE A 15 15.84 4.85 24.18
C PHE A 15 15.89 6.25 24.78
N LEU A 16 15.77 6.39 26.11
CA LEU A 16 15.84 7.68 26.78
C LEU A 16 17.22 8.33 26.63
N LEU A 17 18.30 7.56 26.71
CA LEU A 17 19.66 8.03 26.43
C LEU A 17 19.78 8.53 24.99
N ASN A 18 19.28 7.79 23.99
CA ASN A 18 19.33 8.25 22.62
C ASN A 18 18.48 9.50 22.41
N ARG A 19 17.27 9.54 22.96
CA ARG A 19 16.32 10.64 22.76
C ARG A 19 16.82 11.96 23.36
N TYR A 20 17.42 11.93 24.54
CA TYR A 20 17.76 13.14 25.30
C TYR A 20 19.25 13.43 25.40
N ALA A 21 20.13 12.48 25.08
CA ALA A 21 21.58 12.67 25.18
C ALA A 21 22.34 12.41 23.87
N TRP A 22 22.21 11.22 23.27
CA TRP A 22 23.04 10.87 22.10
C TRP A 22 22.52 11.44 20.79
N GLN A 23 21.20 11.42 20.58
CA GLN A 23 20.53 11.87 19.36
C GLN A 23 21.09 11.24 18.07
N GLU A 24 21.54 9.99 18.15
CA GLU A 24 22.21 9.30 17.05
C GLU A 24 21.21 8.55 16.15
N PRO A 25 21.10 8.87 14.85
CA PRO A 25 20.14 8.24 13.95
C PRO A 25 20.35 6.73 13.76
N ILE A 26 21.59 6.26 13.83
CA ILE A 26 21.92 4.83 13.72
C ILE A 26 21.34 4.06 14.91
N MET A 27 21.52 4.59 16.12
CA MET A 27 20.94 4.01 17.33
C MET A 27 19.41 4.11 17.29
N GLY A 28 18.88 5.23 16.81
CA GLY A 28 17.47 5.43 16.51
C GLY A 28 16.87 4.32 15.65
N THR A 29 17.54 4.00 14.55
CA THR A 29 17.14 2.94 13.62
C THR A 29 17.16 1.56 14.31
N ALA A 30 18.21 1.27 15.07
CA ALA A 30 18.30 0.02 15.84
C ALA A 30 17.18 -0.10 16.88
N LEU A 31 16.84 0.99 17.57
CA LEU A 31 15.75 1.07 18.52
C LEU A 31 14.38 0.91 17.85
N LEU A 32 14.16 1.52 16.69
CA LEU A 32 12.92 1.37 15.91
C LEU A 32 12.71 -0.09 15.47
N VAL A 33 13.76 -0.72 14.91
CA VAL A 33 13.74 -2.14 14.52
C VAL A 33 13.50 -3.02 15.73
N PHE A 34 14.13 -2.72 16.87
CA PHE A 34 13.87 -3.44 18.12
C PHE A 34 12.42 -3.25 18.58
N PHE A 35 11.89 -2.02 18.55
CA PHE A 35 10.54 -1.70 19.01
C PHE A 35 9.48 -2.50 18.24
N PHE A 36 9.47 -2.39 16.91
CA PHE A 36 8.52 -3.14 16.09
C PHE A 36 8.86 -4.63 16.01
N GLY A 37 10.13 -5.02 16.05
CA GLY A 37 10.57 -6.40 16.03
C GLY A 37 10.18 -7.17 17.29
N PHE A 38 10.53 -6.64 18.46
CA PHE A 38 10.31 -7.27 19.76
C PHE A 38 8.84 -7.16 20.20
N TYR A 39 8.29 -5.94 20.29
CA TYR A 39 6.92 -5.73 20.75
C TYR A 39 5.89 -6.20 19.72
N GLY A 40 6.17 -6.03 18.43
CA GLY A 40 5.36 -6.61 17.37
C GLY A 40 5.33 -8.14 17.44
N GLN A 41 6.48 -8.82 17.62
CA GLN A 41 6.46 -10.28 17.80
C GLN A 41 5.63 -10.72 19.01
N ARG A 42 5.71 -9.99 20.13
CA ARG A 42 4.95 -10.31 21.36
C ARG A 42 3.45 -10.22 21.11
N LEU A 43 3.00 -9.11 20.54
CA LEU A 43 1.60 -8.92 20.17
C LEU A 43 1.15 -9.97 19.15
N GLY A 44 1.99 -10.23 18.15
CA GLY A 44 1.79 -11.24 17.13
C GLY A 44 1.68 -12.67 17.65
N LYS A 45 2.37 -13.04 18.73
CA LYS A 45 2.19 -14.35 19.37
C LYS A 45 0.78 -14.55 19.93
N ARG A 46 0.12 -13.48 20.41
CA ARG A 46 -1.29 -13.55 20.81
C ARG A 46 -2.21 -13.66 19.60
N ILE A 47 -1.95 -12.88 18.55
CA ILE A 47 -2.78 -12.86 17.34
C ILE A 47 -2.63 -14.17 16.55
N LEU A 48 -1.41 -14.71 16.45
CA LEU A 48 -1.00 -15.81 15.57
C LEU A 48 -0.19 -16.87 16.33
N ALA A 49 -0.74 -17.39 17.43
CA ALA A 49 -0.04 -18.30 18.34
C ALA A 49 0.56 -19.56 17.67
N ARG A 50 -0.05 -20.03 16.56
CA ARG A 50 0.35 -21.25 15.84
C ARG A 50 1.23 -21.01 14.61
N HIS A 51 1.59 -19.76 14.30
CA HIS A 51 2.34 -19.41 13.09
C HIS A 51 3.83 -19.15 13.37
N GLU A 52 4.62 -19.13 12.30
CA GLU A 52 6.07 -18.89 12.39
C GLU A 52 6.37 -17.47 12.91
N PRO A 53 7.50 -17.28 13.63
CA PRO A 53 7.84 -16.00 14.25
C PRO A 53 7.86 -14.80 13.31
N ILE A 54 8.21 -14.99 12.03
CA ILE A 54 8.23 -13.90 11.04
C ILE A 54 6.83 -13.32 10.79
N PHE A 55 5.80 -14.16 10.73
CA PHE A 55 4.40 -13.71 10.58
C PHE A 55 3.89 -13.05 11.86
N GLN A 56 4.27 -13.60 13.01
CA GLN A 56 3.98 -12.98 14.31
C GLN A 56 4.58 -11.58 14.38
N THR A 57 5.86 -11.41 14.05
CA THR A 57 6.51 -10.11 14.04
C THR A 57 5.85 -9.15 13.05
N GLY A 58 5.68 -9.52 11.78
CA GLY A 58 5.13 -8.61 10.78
C GLY A 58 3.69 -8.18 11.05
N ILE A 59 2.79 -9.13 11.34
CA ILE A 59 1.37 -8.82 11.59
C ILE A 59 1.19 -8.14 12.95
N GLY A 60 1.97 -8.52 13.96
CA GLY A 60 1.96 -7.85 15.26
C GLY A 60 2.52 -6.43 15.19
N ALA A 61 3.56 -6.18 14.39
CA ALA A 61 4.08 -4.83 14.13
C ALA A 61 3.04 -3.96 13.39
N LEU A 62 2.33 -4.53 12.41
CA LEU A 62 1.24 -3.85 11.72
C LEU A 62 0.10 -3.47 12.67
N VAL A 63 -0.33 -4.37 13.57
CA VAL A 63 -1.38 -4.03 14.55
C VAL A 63 -0.90 -2.99 15.57
N LEU A 64 0.37 -3.05 15.98
CA LEU A 64 0.96 -2.04 16.86
C LEU A 64 1.02 -0.68 16.17
N SER A 65 1.44 -0.61 14.91
CA SER A 65 1.45 0.63 14.14
C SER A 65 0.04 1.17 13.89
N SER A 66 -0.94 0.31 13.60
CA SER A 66 -2.35 0.72 13.50
C SER A 66 -2.86 1.37 14.79
N ALA A 67 -2.51 0.82 15.96
CA ALA A 67 -2.93 1.38 17.25
C ALA A 67 -2.30 2.77 17.50
N ILE A 68 -0.99 2.91 17.24
CA ILE A 68 -0.27 4.18 17.35
C ILE A 68 -0.87 5.22 16.41
N LEU A 69 -1.12 4.84 15.16
CA LEU A 69 -1.69 5.69 14.12
C LEU A 69 -3.07 6.21 14.52
N ILE A 70 -3.98 5.33 14.93
CA ILE A 70 -5.34 5.70 15.35
C ILE A 70 -5.28 6.63 16.57
N LEU A 71 -4.46 6.30 17.58
CA LEU A 71 -4.35 7.10 18.79
C LEU A 71 -3.76 8.49 18.51
N GLY A 72 -2.66 8.57 17.74
CA GLY A 72 -2.07 9.84 17.35
C GLY A 72 -3.02 10.69 16.50
N THR A 73 -3.74 10.07 15.57
CA THR A 73 -4.76 10.76 14.76
C THR A 73 -5.88 11.33 15.64
N PHE A 74 -6.37 10.54 16.60
CA PHE A 74 -7.39 10.99 17.53
C PHE A 74 -6.93 12.17 18.38
N ILE A 75 -5.70 12.11 18.93
CA ILE A 75 -5.13 13.20 19.72
C ILE A 75 -4.94 14.46 18.87
N TYR A 76 -4.50 14.34 17.62
CA TYR A 76 -4.33 15.47 16.70
C TYR A 76 -5.63 16.28 16.55
N TYR A 77 -6.77 15.63 16.35
CA TYR A 77 -8.04 16.35 16.21
C TYR A 77 -8.55 16.95 17.52
N LEU A 78 -8.25 16.33 18.66
CA LEU A 78 -8.67 16.85 19.97
C LEU A 78 -7.78 17.97 20.49
N ALA A 79 -6.49 17.97 20.13
CA ALA A 79 -5.49 18.86 20.70
C ALA A 79 -4.36 19.13 19.68
N PHE A 80 -3.12 18.82 20.04
CA PHE A 80 -1.90 18.99 19.23
C PHE A 80 -0.96 17.81 19.52
N LEU A 81 0.08 17.66 18.70
CA LEU A 81 1.08 16.59 18.77
C LEU A 81 2.44 17.13 19.21
N PRO A 82 2.68 17.37 20.52
CA PRO A 82 4.00 17.78 20.99
C PRO A 82 5.01 16.65 20.88
N SER A 83 6.29 16.99 20.73
CA SER A 83 7.38 16.02 20.58
C SER A 83 7.51 15.06 21.78
N GLU A 84 7.10 15.48 22.98
CA GLU A 84 7.07 14.67 24.20
C GLU A 84 6.01 13.56 24.15
N LEU A 85 4.93 13.74 23.37
CA LEU A 85 3.87 12.75 23.21
C LEU A 85 4.42 11.42 22.68
N TRP A 86 5.38 11.49 21.75
CA TRP A 86 5.99 10.31 21.17
C TRP A 86 6.85 9.53 22.17
N THR A 87 7.51 10.24 23.08
CA THR A 87 8.23 9.63 24.21
C THR A 87 7.23 8.86 25.09
N LEU A 88 6.09 9.48 25.41
CA LEU A 88 5.03 8.82 26.18
C LEU A 88 4.50 7.58 25.46
N PHE A 89 4.29 7.62 24.15
CA PHE A 89 3.85 6.47 23.36
C PHE A 89 4.85 5.31 23.46
N VAL A 90 6.16 5.58 23.33
CA VAL A 90 7.19 4.53 23.44
C VAL A 90 7.28 3.98 24.88
N LEU A 91 7.08 4.81 25.90
CA LEU A 91 7.06 4.37 27.30
C LEU A 91 5.83 3.51 27.63
N LEU A 92 4.66 3.83 27.09
CA LEU A 92 3.40 3.14 27.37
C LEU A 92 3.18 1.89 26.51
N ALA A 93 3.71 1.84 25.29
CA ALA A 93 3.53 0.70 24.39
C ALA A 93 3.95 -0.65 24.99
N PRO A 94 5.10 -0.78 25.70
CA PRO A 94 5.45 -2.01 26.42
C PRO A 94 4.39 -2.39 27.44
N VAL A 95 3.90 -1.44 28.24
CA VAL A 95 2.86 -1.71 29.24
C VAL A 95 1.58 -2.23 28.56
N GLY A 96 1.15 -1.57 27.49
CA GLY A 96 0.00 -2.02 26.68
C GLY A 96 0.18 -3.43 26.12
N VAL A 97 1.35 -3.72 25.54
CA VAL A 97 1.67 -5.05 25.00
C VAL A 97 1.71 -6.11 26.11
N TRP A 98 2.23 -5.77 27.28
CA TRP A 98 2.25 -6.67 28.44
C TRP A 98 0.84 -6.98 28.96
N LEU A 99 -0.01 -5.95 29.12
CA LEU A 99 -1.42 -6.09 29.51
C LEU A 99 -2.23 -6.89 28.48
N LEU A 100 -1.86 -6.78 27.21
CA LEU A 100 -2.42 -7.59 26.14
C LEU A 100 -1.74 -8.95 25.98
N THR A 101 -0.70 -9.30 26.73
CA THR A 101 -0.09 -10.64 26.64
C THR A 101 0.21 -11.28 28.01
N PRO A 102 -0.73 -11.21 28.99
CA PRO A 102 -0.47 -11.69 30.34
C PRO A 102 -0.29 -13.21 30.35
N GLY A 103 0.64 -13.68 31.19
CA GLY A 103 0.84 -15.12 31.42
C GLY A 103 1.67 -15.87 30.38
N HIS A 104 2.07 -15.26 29.26
CA HIS A 104 3.07 -15.88 28.39
C HIS A 104 4.47 -15.73 29.02
N LYS A 105 4.88 -16.69 29.86
CA LYS A 105 6.27 -16.91 30.31
C LYS A 105 7.18 -17.28 29.14
N THR A 106 7.23 -16.45 28.10
CA THR A 106 8.03 -16.69 26.92
C THR A 106 9.30 -15.87 27.06
N ARG A 107 10.42 -16.58 27.28
CA ARG A 107 11.76 -16.02 27.20
C ARG A 107 11.98 -15.53 25.77
N PHE A 108 12.58 -14.36 25.59
CA PHE A 108 13.05 -13.98 24.25
C PHE A 108 14.19 -14.93 23.91
N HIS A 109 13.88 -15.93 23.10
CA HIS A 109 14.90 -16.69 22.41
C HIS A 109 15.39 -15.80 21.28
N PHE A 110 16.60 -15.26 21.43
CA PHE A 110 17.47 -15.25 20.25
C PHE A 110 17.40 -16.67 19.68
N PRO A 111 17.25 -16.85 18.36
CA PRO A 111 17.36 -18.18 17.79
C PRO A 111 18.74 -18.72 18.16
N ASN A 112 18.85 -19.41 19.30
CA ASN A 112 20.00 -20.20 19.70
C ASN A 112 19.92 -21.50 18.90
N ARG A 113 19.77 -21.36 17.57
CA ARG A 113 20.41 -22.30 16.69
C ARG A 113 21.86 -21.99 16.94
N ASP A 114 22.53 -22.89 17.65
CA ASP A 114 23.97 -22.90 17.71
C ASP A 114 24.46 -22.67 16.28
N LEU A 115 24.87 -21.45 15.90
CA LEU A 115 25.16 -21.12 14.49
C LEU A 115 26.32 -22.01 13.99
N PHE A 116 27.11 -22.50 14.94
CA PHE A 116 28.22 -23.40 14.74
C PHE A 116 27.83 -24.89 14.80
N HIS A 117 26.73 -25.28 15.47
CA HIS A 117 26.29 -26.69 15.59
C HIS A 117 24.88 -27.01 15.07
N ALA A 118 24.17 -26.06 14.47
CA ALA A 118 22.96 -26.32 13.72
C ALA A 118 23.30 -27.30 12.59
N ARG A 119 22.53 -28.39 12.44
CA ARG A 119 22.68 -29.31 11.30
C ARG A 119 22.80 -28.47 10.04
N ARG A 120 23.97 -28.54 9.37
CA ARG A 120 24.22 -27.81 8.12
C ARG A 120 23.12 -28.17 7.14
N HIS A 121 22.15 -27.29 6.94
CA HIS A 121 21.16 -27.41 5.88
C HIS A 121 21.94 -27.22 4.58
N ARG A 122 22.24 -28.32 3.90
CA ARG A 122 22.99 -28.27 2.64
C ARG A 122 22.02 -27.92 1.53
N LEU A 123 22.08 -26.68 1.08
CA LEU A 123 21.42 -26.24 -0.14
C LEU A 123 21.85 -27.13 -1.30
N ASN A 124 20.89 -27.50 -2.15
CA ASN A 124 21.23 -28.12 -3.42
C ASN A 124 22.09 -27.14 -4.23
N ARG A 125 23.10 -27.64 -4.97
CA ARG A 125 24.02 -26.81 -5.76
C ARG A 125 23.27 -25.87 -6.70
N ALA A 126 22.21 -26.35 -7.34
CA ALA A 126 21.40 -25.53 -8.23
C ALA A 126 20.64 -24.40 -7.51
N ASP A 127 20.20 -24.62 -6.27
CA ASP A 127 19.51 -23.59 -5.48
C ASP A 127 20.49 -22.58 -4.93
N LEU A 128 21.68 -23.03 -4.50
CA LEU A 128 22.77 -22.16 -4.11
C LEU A 128 23.22 -21.25 -5.26
N ILE A 129 23.38 -21.79 -6.47
CA ILE A 129 23.72 -21.01 -7.67
C ILE A 129 22.66 -19.94 -7.93
N LEU A 130 21.36 -20.29 -7.89
CA LEU A 130 20.28 -19.33 -8.10
C LEU A 130 20.26 -18.24 -7.02
N VAL A 131 20.47 -18.59 -5.75
CA VAL A 131 20.55 -17.61 -4.65
C VAL A 131 21.73 -16.68 -4.83
N ILE A 132 22.93 -17.21 -5.12
CA ILE A 132 24.13 -16.39 -5.36
C ILE A 132 23.91 -15.48 -6.57
N LEU A 133 23.37 -16.01 -7.68
CA LEU A 133 23.08 -15.22 -8.87
C LEU A 133 22.07 -14.09 -8.56
N SER A 134 20.99 -14.37 -7.83
CA SER A 134 20.04 -13.34 -7.41
C SER A 134 20.69 -12.26 -6.54
N ILE A 135 21.57 -12.63 -5.62
CA ILE A 135 22.31 -11.66 -4.79
C ILE A 135 23.24 -10.80 -5.65
N LEU A 136 24.00 -11.40 -6.57
CA LEU A 136 24.90 -10.66 -7.47
C LEU A 136 24.11 -9.69 -8.36
N LEU A 137 22.98 -10.12 -8.91
CA LEU A 137 22.10 -9.26 -9.72
C LEU A 137 21.48 -8.13 -8.89
N LEU A 138 21.08 -8.40 -7.64
CA LEU A 138 20.62 -7.36 -6.71
C LEU A 138 21.71 -6.33 -6.44
N VAL A 139 22.94 -6.76 -6.14
CA VAL A 139 24.07 -5.85 -5.91
C VAL A 139 24.36 -5.02 -7.16
N ALA A 140 24.37 -5.64 -8.34
CA ALA A 140 24.57 -4.93 -9.60
C ALA A 140 23.47 -3.88 -9.86
N LEU A 141 22.21 -4.22 -9.59
CA LEU A 141 21.09 -3.28 -9.69
C LEU A 141 21.22 -2.13 -8.69
N PHE A 142 21.54 -2.41 -7.43
CA PHE A 142 21.77 -1.37 -6.41
C PHE A 142 22.89 -0.41 -6.81
N GLN A 143 24.00 -0.93 -7.35
CA GLN A 143 25.10 -0.09 -7.83
C GLN A 143 24.69 0.72 -9.05
N LEU A 144 24.02 0.11 -10.03
CA LEU A 144 23.63 0.78 -11.27
C LEU A 144 22.61 1.90 -11.02
N ILE A 145 21.63 1.65 -10.14
CA ILE A 145 20.60 2.64 -9.77
C ILE A 145 21.19 3.69 -8.82
N GLY A 146 21.94 3.27 -7.80
CA GLY A 146 22.49 4.17 -6.78
C GLY A 146 23.57 5.14 -7.28
N ASN A 147 24.13 4.91 -8.47
CA ASN A 147 25.06 5.83 -9.13
C ASN A 147 24.35 6.90 -9.98
N VAL A 148 23.01 6.90 -10.03
CA VAL A 148 22.21 7.87 -10.78
C VAL A 148 21.58 8.86 -9.81
N GLU A 149 21.87 10.14 -10.01
CA GLU A 149 21.23 11.24 -9.28
C GLU A 149 20.54 12.16 -10.28
N ILE A 150 19.26 12.44 -10.04
CA ILE A 150 18.42 13.27 -10.90
C ILE A 150 18.08 14.55 -10.15
N PHE A 151 18.73 15.65 -10.55
CA PHE A 151 18.44 17.01 -10.08
C PHE A 151 17.63 17.83 -11.08
N ASP A 152 17.59 17.40 -12.35
CA ASP A 152 16.82 18.07 -13.39
C ASP A 152 15.32 17.77 -13.26
N ALA A 153 14.49 18.68 -13.75
CA ALA A 153 13.07 18.43 -13.96
C ALA A 153 12.89 17.54 -15.21
N VAL A 154 12.52 16.28 -14.99
CA VAL A 154 12.27 15.26 -16.03
C VAL A 154 10.87 14.67 -15.89
N ARG A 155 10.31 14.15 -16.98
CA ARG A 155 8.97 13.51 -16.99
C ARG A 155 9.01 12.05 -16.61
N SER A 156 10.15 11.40 -16.85
CA SER A 156 10.31 9.96 -16.74
C SER A 156 11.64 9.62 -16.11
N THR A 157 11.60 8.71 -15.15
CA THR A 157 12.80 8.17 -14.51
C THR A 157 13.65 7.38 -15.51
N TRP A 158 13.01 6.79 -16.52
CA TRP A 158 13.66 6.04 -17.58
C TRP A 158 14.47 6.90 -18.55
N GLU A 159 14.34 8.24 -18.51
CA GLU A 159 15.17 9.14 -19.33
C GLU A 159 16.61 9.25 -18.79
N ARG A 160 16.81 8.99 -17.49
CA ARG A 160 18.13 9.13 -16.84
C ARG A 160 18.72 7.79 -16.39
N ILE A 161 17.88 6.78 -16.13
CA ILE A 161 18.34 5.46 -15.73
C ILE A 161 18.75 4.62 -16.96
N PRO A 162 19.92 3.95 -16.93
CA PRO A 162 20.33 3.06 -18.02
C PRO A 162 19.34 1.93 -18.30
N HIS A 163 19.02 1.68 -19.58
CA HIS A 163 18.11 0.59 -19.98
C HIS A 163 18.55 -0.81 -19.53
N ALA A 164 19.85 -1.00 -19.22
CA ALA A 164 20.39 -2.22 -18.62
C ALA A 164 19.68 -2.62 -17.31
N VAL A 165 19.11 -1.65 -16.57
CA VAL A 165 18.31 -1.93 -15.36
C VAL A 165 17.16 -2.89 -15.65
N LEU A 166 16.41 -2.69 -16.73
CA LEU A 166 15.26 -3.55 -17.07
C LEU A 166 15.70 -4.98 -17.41
N TRP A 167 16.81 -5.13 -18.13
CA TRP A 167 17.38 -6.45 -18.46
C TRP A 167 17.91 -7.17 -17.22
N LEU A 168 18.56 -6.46 -16.30
CA LEU A 168 19.01 -7.03 -15.03
C LEU A 168 17.84 -7.45 -14.14
N PHE A 169 16.76 -6.66 -14.10
CA PHE A 169 15.52 -7.05 -13.43
C PHE A 169 14.89 -8.29 -14.08
N PHE A 170 14.85 -8.37 -15.41
CA PHE A 170 14.37 -9.54 -16.13
C PHE A 170 15.13 -10.82 -15.74
N LEU A 171 16.47 -10.74 -15.69
CA LEU A 171 17.32 -11.84 -15.25
C LEU A 171 17.11 -12.20 -13.78
N LEU A 172 16.97 -11.19 -12.91
CA LEU A 172 16.72 -11.39 -11.49
C LEU A 172 15.37 -12.07 -11.26
N LEU A 173 14.30 -11.60 -11.91
CA LEU A 173 12.97 -12.18 -11.84
C LEU A 173 12.93 -13.58 -12.46
N SER A 174 13.75 -13.86 -13.48
CA SER A 174 13.94 -15.22 -14.01
C SER A 174 14.57 -16.16 -12.99
N ALA A 175 15.65 -15.73 -12.33
CA ALA A 175 16.33 -16.51 -11.29
C ALA A 175 15.43 -16.75 -10.07
N LEU A 176 14.73 -15.71 -9.61
CA LEU A 176 13.74 -15.81 -8.53
C LEU A 176 12.55 -16.67 -8.92
N GLY A 177 12.08 -16.54 -10.16
CA GLY A 177 11.02 -17.35 -10.72
C GLY A 177 11.37 -18.85 -10.69
N ALA A 178 12.58 -19.20 -11.11
CA ALA A 178 13.08 -20.56 -11.05
C ALA A 178 13.21 -21.08 -9.61
N LEU A 179 13.70 -20.24 -8.68
CA LEU A 179 13.83 -20.58 -7.26
C LEU A 179 12.45 -20.80 -6.61
N ALA A 180 11.50 -19.91 -6.86
CA ALA A 180 10.14 -19.97 -6.36
C ALA A 180 9.36 -21.17 -6.94
N MET A 181 9.59 -21.50 -8.22
CA MET A 181 9.02 -22.70 -8.86
C MET A 181 9.44 -24.00 -8.17
N LYS A 182 10.69 -24.08 -7.66
CA LYS A 182 11.13 -25.22 -6.84
C LYS A 182 10.45 -25.21 -5.46
N GLY A 183 10.43 -24.05 -4.80
CA GLY A 183 9.68 -23.78 -3.57
C GLY A 183 10.23 -24.42 -2.29
N HIS A 184 11.46 -24.95 -2.31
CA HIS A 184 12.07 -25.62 -1.16
C HIS A 184 12.68 -24.62 -0.17
N GLU A 185 13.39 -23.61 -0.68
CA GLU A 185 14.25 -22.72 0.09
C GLU A 185 13.60 -21.37 0.47
N ARG A 186 12.40 -21.44 1.04
CA ARG A 186 11.54 -20.28 1.35
C ARG A 186 12.22 -19.22 2.23
N SER A 187 13.10 -19.65 3.15
CA SER A 187 13.87 -18.75 4.02
C SER A 187 14.86 -17.87 3.26
N PHE A 188 15.23 -18.23 2.03
CA PHE A 188 16.05 -17.41 1.14
C PHE A 188 15.18 -16.73 0.07
N THR A 189 14.23 -17.45 -0.53
CA THR A 189 13.39 -16.91 -1.60
C THR A 189 12.55 -15.72 -1.14
N LEU A 190 11.94 -15.78 0.05
CA LEU A 190 11.08 -14.70 0.53
C LEU A 190 11.84 -13.38 0.79
N PRO A 191 12.99 -13.37 1.51
CA PRO A 191 13.81 -12.16 1.62
C PRO A 191 14.29 -11.62 0.28
N LEU A 192 14.66 -12.49 -0.68
CA LEU A 192 15.05 -12.03 -2.01
C LEU A 192 13.88 -11.36 -2.74
N VAL A 193 12.66 -11.90 -2.64
CA VAL A 193 11.45 -11.24 -3.16
C VAL A 193 11.22 -9.88 -2.51
N MET A 194 11.41 -9.77 -1.17
CA MET A 194 11.31 -8.50 -0.46
C MET A 194 12.33 -7.47 -0.96
N LEU A 195 13.60 -7.87 -1.13
CA LEU A 195 14.66 -6.98 -1.63
C LEU A 195 14.43 -6.57 -3.09
N THR A 196 13.98 -7.49 -3.94
CA THR A 196 13.63 -7.17 -5.33
C THR A 196 12.42 -6.25 -5.41
N LEU A 197 11.42 -6.45 -4.55
CA LEU A 197 10.27 -5.54 -4.46
C LEU A 197 10.71 -4.16 -3.97
N PHE A 198 11.59 -4.08 -2.96
CA PHE A 198 12.17 -2.82 -2.51
C PHE A 198 12.84 -2.06 -3.65
N LEU A 199 13.70 -2.72 -4.44
CA LEU A 199 14.29 -2.07 -5.61
C LEU A 199 13.25 -1.66 -6.65
N ALA A 200 12.21 -2.48 -6.88
CA ALA A 200 11.16 -2.19 -7.85
C ALA A 200 10.37 -0.92 -7.47
N VAL A 201 9.99 -0.76 -6.20
CA VAL A 201 9.22 0.42 -5.74
C VAL A 201 10.10 1.55 -5.20
N GLY A 202 11.38 1.30 -4.97
CA GLY A 202 12.30 2.25 -4.33
C GLY A 202 13.16 3.05 -5.31
N ILE A 203 13.03 2.88 -6.63
CA ILE A 203 13.87 3.59 -7.60
C ILE A 203 13.76 5.10 -7.41
N ALA A 204 12.54 5.64 -7.31
CA ALA A 204 12.32 7.08 -7.11
C ALA A 204 12.99 7.60 -5.82
N ALA A 205 12.88 6.85 -4.72
CA ALA A 205 13.52 7.20 -3.45
C ALA A 205 15.06 7.16 -3.51
N LEU A 206 15.64 6.35 -4.40
CA LEU A 206 17.08 6.21 -4.56
C LEU A 206 17.69 7.25 -5.51
N VAL A 207 17.00 7.59 -6.61
CA VAL A 207 17.59 8.39 -7.70
C VAL A 207 17.21 9.88 -7.69
N TYR A 208 16.24 10.30 -6.87
CA TYR A 208 15.88 11.72 -6.72
C TYR A 208 16.30 12.22 -5.32
N PRO A 209 17.52 12.74 -5.15
CA PRO A 209 18.03 13.18 -3.85
C PRO A 209 17.21 14.31 -3.22
N LEU A 210 16.58 15.17 -4.03
CA LEU A 210 15.69 16.24 -3.57
C LEU A 210 14.32 15.69 -3.18
N GLY A 211 13.75 14.82 -4.01
CA GLY A 211 12.41 14.27 -3.85
C GLY A 211 11.78 13.99 -5.21
N PHE A 212 10.74 13.16 -5.25
CA PHE A 212 10.05 12.81 -6.50
C PHE A 212 8.66 13.45 -6.56
N GLY A 213 8.34 14.03 -7.72
CA GLY A 213 7.11 14.81 -7.91
C GLY A 213 7.10 16.08 -7.05
N PHE A 214 5.95 16.74 -6.94
CA PHE A 214 5.77 17.91 -6.08
C PHE A 214 5.10 17.56 -4.73
N ASP A 215 4.25 16.52 -4.69
CA ASP A 215 3.51 16.10 -3.49
C ASP A 215 4.42 15.81 -2.29
N SER A 216 5.57 15.17 -2.51
CA SER A 216 6.53 14.84 -1.44
C SER A 216 6.95 16.08 -0.65
N PHE A 217 7.19 17.20 -1.34
CA PHE A 217 7.64 18.45 -0.73
C PHE A 217 6.54 19.10 0.12
N LEU A 218 5.28 19.04 -0.33
CA LEU A 218 4.13 19.56 0.42
C LEU A 218 3.89 18.76 1.71
N HIS A 219 3.98 17.43 1.62
CA HIS A 219 3.84 16.56 2.78
C HIS A 219 4.98 16.80 3.78
N GLN A 220 6.23 16.82 3.33
CA GLN A 220 7.38 17.08 4.20
C GLN A 220 7.34 18.46 4.86
N ALA A 221 6.90 19.49 4.15
CA ALA A 221 6.70 20.82 4.73
C ALA A 221 5.60 20.82 5.80
N THR A 222 4.49 20.13 5.54
CA THR A 222 3.39 19.98 6.50
C THR A 222 3.83 19.21 7.74
N GLU A 223 4.54 18.10 7.56
CA GLU A 223 5.10 17.30 8.64
C GLU A 223 6.09 18.10 9.48
N SER A 224 6.98 18.85 8.84
CA SER A 224 7.94 19.73 9.54
C SER A 224 7.23 20.82 10.34
N HIS A 225 6.16 21.40 9.78
CA HIS A 225 5.33 22.36 10.49
C HIS A 225 4.63 21.74 11.71
N ILE A 226 4.03 20.56 11.57
CA ILE A 226 3.40 19.86 12.70
C ILE A 226 4.44 19.43 13.74
N ALA A 227 5.64 19.02 13.34
CA ALA A 227 6.72 18.70 14.28
C ALA A 227 7.11 19.93 15.14
N GLN A 228 7.13 21.12 14.53
CA GLN A 228 7.52 22.36 15.19
C GLN A 228 6.39 22.95 16.05
N PHE A 229 5.16 22.97 15.55
CA PHE A 229 4.03 23.69 16.16
C PHE A 229 3.00 22.76 16.80
N GLY A 230 3.13 21.45 16.63
CA GLY A 230 2.20 20.41 17.11
C GLY A 230 0.90 20.31 16.30
N THR A 231 0.60 21.25 15.41
CA THR A 231 -0.66 21.30 14.64
C THR A 231 -0.50 22.14 13.38
N ILE A 232 -1.44 22.00 12.45
CA ILE A 232 -1.65 22.94 11.34
C ILE A 232 -3.16 23.14 11.14
N ASP A 233 -3.58 24.38 10.89
CA ASP A 233 -4.97 24.73 10.64
C ASP A 233 -5.19 25.20 9.18
N PRO A 234 -6.34 24.88 8.55
CA PRO A 234 -7.40 24.01 9.07
C PRO A 234 -6.95 22.54 9.15
N LYS A 235 -7.62 21.73 9.98
CA LYS A 235 -7.36 20.29 10.12
C LYS A 235 -8.23 19.46 9.15
N PRO A 236 -7.75 19.14 7.92
CA PRO A 236 -8.54 18.33 7.00
C PRO A 236 -8.73 16.92 7.54
N PHE A 237 -9.85 16.27 7.20
CA PHE A 237 -10.16 14.87 7.59
C PHE A 237 -9.33 13.79 6.87
N TYR A 238 -8.20 14.17 6.29
CA TYR A 238 -7.34 13.32 5.47
C TYR A 238 -5.87 13.62 5.76
N TYR A 239 -4.98 12.70 5.37
CA TYR A 239 -3.50 12.79 5.45
C TYR A 239 -2.89 12.57 6.82
N ILE A 240 -3.54 13.03 7.90
CA ILE A 240 -2.96 13.00 9.24
C ILE A 240 -2.45 11.62 9.68
N GLY A 241 -3.10 10.53 9.30
CA GLY A 241 -2.64 9.19 9.65
C GLY A 241 -1.25 8.85 9.08
N GLN A 242 -0.87 9.38 7.91
CA GLN A 242 0.52 9.28 7.45
C GLN A 242 1.43 10.11 8.35
N TYR A 243 1.10 11.39 8.55
CA TYR A 243 1.96 12.32 9.28
C TYR A 243 2.24 11.81 10.70
N VAL A 244 1.24 11.23 11.38
CA VAL A 244 1.42 10.58 12.69
C VAL A 244 2.48 9.48 12.65
N VAL A 245 2.51 8.66 11.60
CA VAL A 245 3.50 7.58 11.47
C VAL A 245 4.89 8.13 11.17
N VAL A 246 4.98 9.15 10.31
CA VAL A 246 6.26 9.82 10.00
C VAL A 246 6.80 10.52 11.24
N LEU A 247 6.00 11.35 11.92
CA LEU A 247 6.37 12.06 13.14
C LEU A 247 6.75 11.09 14.27
N PHE A 248 5.95 10.05 14.51
CA PHE A 248 6.30 9.04 15.50
C PHE A 248 7.66 8.38 15.18
N THR A 249 7.90 8.03 13.92
CA THR A 249 9.14 7.35 13.52
C THR A 249 10.34 8.30 13.59
N SER A 250 10.16 9.54 13.13
CA SER A 250 11.17 10.61 13.11
C SER A 250 11.52 11.08 14.53
N GLU A 251 10.54 11.59 15.26
CA GLU A 251 10.76 12.26 16.55
C GLU A 251 10.99 11.27 17.70
N ALA A 252 10.28 10.13 17.75
CA ALA A 252 10.51 9.16 18.83
C ALA A 252 11.92 8.55 18.71
N PHE A 253 12.36 8.23 17.50
CA PHE A 253 13.61 7.51 17.27
C PHE A 253 14.74 8.40 16.76
N THR A 254 14.57 9.72 16.72
CA THR A 254 15.62 10.68 16.33
C THR A 254 16.17 10.39 14.93
N LEU A 255 15.27 10.15 13.98
CA LEU A 255 15.59 9.92 12.56
C LEU A 255 15.30 11.18 11.75
N PRO A 256 16.07 11.49 10.69
CA PRO A 256 15.77 12.62 9.82
C PRO A 256 14.39 12.48 9.18
N LEU A 257 13.52 13.48 9.37
CA LEU A 257 12.13 13.49 8.90
C LEU A 257 12.03 13.17 7.41
N VAL A 258 12.83 13.84 6.58
CA VAL A 258 12.85 13.65 5.12
C VAL A 258 13.22 12.21 4.72
N LEU A 259 14.14 11.56 5.44
CA LEU A 259 14.50 10.15 5.17
C LEU A 259 13.38 9.20 5.59
N VAL A 260 12.73 9.49 6.72
CA VAL A 260 11.57 8.71 7.16
C VAL A 260 10.46 8.79 6.14
N ASP A 261 10.02 10.00 5.75
CA ASP A 261 8.99 10.18 4.73
C ASP A 261 9.37 9.46 3.43
N ARG A 262 10.55 9.76 2.87
CA ARG A 262 11.00 9.20 1.58
C ARG A 262 10.98 7.68 1.52
N PHE A 263 11.42 7.00 2.58
CA PHE A 263 11.56 5.54 2.58
C PHE A 263 10.43 4.79 3.27
N LEU A 264 9.52 5.46 3.98
CA LEU A 264 8.45 4.81 4.75
C LEU A 264 7.64 3.83 3.90
N LEU A 265 7.02 4.32 2.83
CA LEU A 265 6.13 3.49 2.02
C LEU A 265 6.87 2.41 1.22
N PRO A 266 7.97 2.70 0.49
CA PRO A 266 8.72 1.67 -0.23
C PRO A 266 9.22 0.53 0.67
N VAL A 267 9.73 0.86 1.87
CA VAL A 267 10.21 -0.15 2.84
C VAL A 267 9.05 -0.98 3.40
N LEU A 268 7.96 -0.33 3.83
CA LEU A 268 6.80 -1.05 4.36
C LEU A 268 6.16 -1.95 3.30
N ALA A 269 6.02 -1.49 2.06
CA ALA A 269 5.48 -2.28 0.96
C ALA A 269 6.37 -3.49 0.66
N ALA A 270 7.69 -3.29 0.57
CA ALA A 270 8.66 -4.34 0.29
C ALA A 270 8.67 -5.47 1.33
N VAL A 271 8.47 -5.14 2.61
CA VAL A 271 8.46 -6.12 3.70
C VAL A 271 7.09 -6.73 3.92
N LEU A 272 6.03 -5.91 4.02
CA LEU A 272 4.72 -6.38 4.44
C LEU A 272 3.94 -7.07 3.31
N LEU A 273 4.06 -6.62 2.05
CA LEU A 273 3.30 -7.21 0.94
C LEU A 273 3.68 -8.67 0.65
N PRO A 274 4.96 -9.03 0.45
CA PRO A 274 5.32 -10.43 0.19
C PRO A 274 5.00 -11.33 1.38
N LEU A 275 5.14 -10.81 2.61
CA LEU A 275 4.81 -11.53 3.83
C LEU A 275 3.31 -11.83 3.93
N ALA A 276 2.46 -10.82 3.75
CA ALA A 276 1.00 -10.96 3.78
C ALA A 276 0.50 -11.84 2.63
N TRP A 277 1.08 -11.69 1.44
CA TRP A 277 0.75 -12.54 0.28
C TRP A 277 1.05 -14.00 0.55
N TYR A 278 2.29 -14.32 0.96
CA TYR A 278 2.68 -15.69 1.27
C TYR A 278 1.81 -16.28 2.39
N PHE A 279 1.57 -15.51 3.46
CA PHE A 279 0.71 -15.91 4.57
C PHE A 279 -0.71 -16.25 4.08
N ALA A 280 -1.30 -15.37 3.26
CA ALA A 280 -2.63 -15.56 2.72
C ALA A 280 -2.70 -16.79 1.79
N SER A 281 -1.79 -16.92 0.83
CA SER A 281 -1.73 -18.08 -0.08
C SER A 281 -1.52 -19.41 0.67
N ALA A 282 -0.63 -19.42 1.67
CA ALA A 282 -0.35 -20.61 2.47
C ALA A 282 -1.51 -20.99 3.40
N SER A 283 -2.42 -20.06 3.71
CA SER A 283 -3.65 -20.34 4.47
C SER A 283 -4.79 -20.86 3.58
N LEU A 284 -4.81 -20.45 2.30
CA LEU A 284 -5.85 -20.84 1.34
C LEU A 284 -5.62 -22.23 0.73
N GLY A 285 -4.36 -22.64 0.58
CA GLY A 285 -4.00 -23.95 0.05
C GLY A 285 -3.06 -24.73 0.97
N SER A 286 -3.03 -26.05 0.79
CA SER A 286 -2.16 -26.93 1.59
C SER A 286 -0.70 -26.94 1.12
N ASP A 287 -0.44 -26.53 -0.12
CA ASP A 287 0.90 -26.58 -0.71
C ASP A 287 1.68 -25.27 -0.51
N LYS A 288 2.58 -25.27 0.48
CA LYS A 288 3.46 -24.13 0.78
C LYS A 288 4.43 -23.78 -0.35
N ARG A 289 4.72 -24.71 -1.28
CA ARG A 289 5.59 -24.44 -2.43
C ARG A 289 4.83 -23.67 -3.51
N ALA A 290 3.59 -24.06 -3.78
CA ALA A 290 2.70 -23.30 -4.65
C ALA A 290 2.43 -21.90 -4.07
N ALA A 291 2.24 -21.80 -2.75
CA ALA A 291 2.11 -20.51 -2.08
C ALA A 291 3.36 -19.63 -2.24
N MET A 292 4.57 -20.19 -2.13
CA MET A 292 5.82 -19.46 -2.40
C MET A 292 5.91 -19.01 -3.86
N PHE A 293 5.55 -19.84 -4.82
CA PHE A 293 5.52 -19.42 -6.23
C PHE A 293 4.53 -18.26 -6.46
N SER A 294 3.36 -18.33 -5.82
CA SER A 294 2.34 -17.30 -5.96
C SER A 294 2.80 -15.91 -5.50
N THR A 295 3.82 -15.80 -4.63
CA THR A 295 4.31 -14.50 -4.16
C THR A 295 4.92 -13.65 -5.27
N LEU A 296 5.29 -14.24 -6.41
CA LEU A 296 5.70 -13.47 -7.59
C LEU A 296 4.56 -12.58 -8.10
N GLY A 297 3.31 -12.90 -7.77
CA GLY A 297 2.15 -12.07 -8.10
C GLY A 297 2.17 -10.69 -7.45
N VAL A 298 2.99 -10.43 -6.42
CA VAL A 298 3.18 -9.06 -5.90
C VAL A 298 3.69 -8.10 -6.98
N PHE A 299 4.49 -8.60 -7.93
CA PHE A 299 5.01 -7.82 -9.04
C PHE A 299 4.00 -7.61 -10.19
N LEU A 300 2.79 -8.18 -10.09
CA LEU A 300 1.68 -7.92 -11.03
C LEU A 300 0.74 -6.82 -10.52
N LEU A 301 0.93 -6.34 -9.29
CA LEU A 301 0.12 -5.28 -8.69
C LEU A 301 0.42 -3.92 -9.37
N PRO A 302 -0.50 -2.95 -9.27
CA PRO A 302 -0.23 -1.56 -9.65
C PRO A 302 0.79 -0.92 -8.68
N LEU A 303 2.07 -1.24 -8.87
CA LEU A 303 3.17 -0.86 -7.96
C LEU A 303 3.44 0.65 -7.91
N SER A 304 2.96 1.42 -8.89
CA SER A 304 3.02 2.88 -8.88
C SER A 304 2.37 3.50 -7.64
N ALA A 305 1.45 2.78 -6.98
CA ALA A 305 0.85 3.19 -5.71
C ALA A 305 1.84 3.22 -4.53
N PHE A 306 3.06 2.68 -4.69
CA PHE A 306 4.03 2.48 -3.61
C PHE A 306 5.40 3.11 -3.86
N ILE A 307 5.57 3.89 -4.93
CA ILE A 307 6.90 4.45 -5.30
C ILE A 307 7.30 5.69 -4.51
N VAL A 308 6.31 6.39 -3.93
CA VAL A 308 6.50 7.58 -3.10
C VAL A 308 5.54 7.53 -1.93
N THR A 309 6.02 7.89 -0.75
CA THR A 309 5.18 8.05 0.44
C THR A 309 4.20 9.19 0.22
N THR A 310 2.93 8.80 0.13
CA THR A 310 1.79 9.72 0.12
C THR A 310 0.72 9.12 1.01
N PRO A 311 -0.25 9.91 1.49
CA PRO A 311 -1.30 9.38 2.33
C PRO A 311 -2.14 8.34 1.60
N GLN A 312 -2.43 8.59 0.31
CA GLN A 312 -3.12 7.62 -0.53
C GLN A 312 -2.30 6.32 -0.68
N GLY A 313 -0.99 6.41 -0.93
CA GLY A 313 -0.12 5.24 -1.07
C GLY A 313 -0.05 4.38 0.19
N LEU A 314 0.06 5.01 1.37
CA LEU A 314 0.05 4.30 2.65
C LEU A 314 -1.31 3.66 2.95
N ALA A 315 -2.42 4.34 2.66
CA ALA A 315 -3.76 3.77 2.81
C ALA A 315 -4.02 2.62 1.81
N ASN A 316 -3.48 2.74 0.60
CA ASN A 316 -3.48 1.67 -0.40
C ASN A 316 -2.77 0.42 0.12
N LEU A 317 -1.59 0.58 0.73
CA LEU A 317 -0.84 -0.53 1.35
C LEU A 317 -1.67 -1.19 2.45
N PHE A 318 -2.24 -0.42 3.37
CA PHE A 318 -3.08 -0.98 4.44
C PHE A 318 -4.33 -1.68 3.90
N THR A 319 -4.90 -1.20 2.79
CA THR A 319 -6.07 -1.83 2.15
C THR A 319 -5.73 -3.20 1.57
N ILE A 320 -4.65 -3.32 0.79
CA ILE A 320 -4.28 -4.64 0.24
C ILE A 320 -3.82 -5.60 1.34
N LEU A 321 -3.13 -5.11 2.38
CA LEU A 321 -2.81 -5.92 3.56
C LEU A 321 -4.08 -6.42 4.26
N LEU A 322 -5.08 -5.56 4.44
CA LEU A 322 -6.39 -5.96 4.99
C LEU A 322 -7.05 -7.05 4.14
N VAL A 323 -7.07 -6.89 2.82
CA VAL A 323 -7.66 -7.88 1.90
C VAL A 323 -6.94 -9.22 2.05
N LEU A 324 -5.62 -9.26 1.96
CA LEU A 324 -4.81 -10.49 2.05
C LEU A 324 -4.95 -11.15 3.44
N LEU A 325 -4.85 -10.37 4.51
CA LEU A 325 -4.94 -10.87 5.89
C LEU A 325 -6.36 -11.32 6.27
N SER A 326 -7.39 -10.87 5.55
CA SER A 326 -8.77 -11.34 5.76
C SER A 326 -9.02 -12.75 5.21
N LEU A 327 -8.20 -13.25 4.28
CA LEU A 327 -8.44 -14.52 3.60
C LEU A 327 -8.45 -15.76 4.53
N PRO A 328 -7.50 -15.94 5.47
CA PRO A 328 -7.60 -17.03 6.45
C PRO A 328 -8.90 -16.99 7.27
N TYR A 329 -9.35 -15.78 7.64
CA TYR A 329 -10.60 -15.59 8.38
C TYR A 329 -11.84 -15.90 7.54
N LEU A 330 -11.86 -15.48 6.27
CA LEU A 330 -12.94 -15.78 5.33
C LEU A 330 -13.02 -17.26 4.96
N SER A 331 -11.87 -17.91 4.83
CA SER A 331 -11.76 -19.32 4.44
C SER A 331 -12.12 -20.27 5.57
N SER A 332 -11.45 -20.12 6.72
CA SER A 332 -11.45 -21.11 7.79
C SER A 332 -11.74 -20.52 9.18
N ARG A 333 -12.07 -19.22 9.27
CA ARG A 333 -12.18 -18.47 10.54
C ARG A 333 -10.90 -18.53 11.36
N GLU A 334 -9.77 -18.63 10.67
CA GLU A 334 -8.45 -18.59 11.29
C GLU A 334 -8.02 -17.14 11.54
N CYS A 335 -6.92 -16.98 12.29
CA CYS A 335 -6.37 -15.67 12.61
C CYS A 335 -5.73 -15.00 11.38
N PRO A 336 -5.67 -13.66 11.31
CA PRO A 336 -6.05 -12.67 12.33
C PRO A 336 -7.54 -12.63 12.66
N SER A 337 -7.88 -12.22 13.88
CA SER A 337 -9.28 -12.11 14.30
C SER A 337 -9.96 -10.91 13.62
N LEU A 338 -11.29 -10.93 13.59
CA LEU A 338 -12.09 -9.82 13.07
C LEU A 338 -11.73 -8.49 13.74
N GLY A 339 -11.42 -8.48 15.05
CA GLY A 339 -11.01 -7.27 15.77
C GLY A 339 -9.66 -6.71 15.28
N SER A 340 -8.69 -7.56 14.97
CA SER A 340 -7.42 -7.11 14.37
C SER A 340 -7.62 -6.54 12.98
N LEU A 341 -8.52 -7.12 12.19
CA LEU A 341 -8.88 -6.61 10.86
C LEU A 341 -9.58 -5.25 10.95
N TRP A 342 -10.46 -5.05 11.94
CA TRP A 342 -11.08 -3.74 12.22
C TRP A 342 -10.08 -2.66 12.58
N LEU A 343 -9.06 -2.98 13.40
CA LEU A 343 -7.99 -2.02 13.70
C LEU A 343 -7.23 -1.59 12.44
N ILE A 344 -6.92 -2.53 11.53
CA ILE A 344 -6.26 -2.20 10.26
C ILE A 344 -7.16 -1.30 9.41
N GLY A 345 -8.46 -1.63 9.27
CA GLY A 345 -9.39 -0.81 8.48
C GLY A 345 -9.64 0.59 9.05
N LEU A 346 -9.70 0.73 10.37
CA LEU A 346 -9.79 2.05 11.03
C LEU A 346 -8.50 2.86 10.82
N ALA A 347 -7.34 2.21 10.85
CA ALA A 347 -6.09 2.87 10.51
C ALA A 347 -6.06 3.30 9.03
N THR A 348 -6.53 2.48 8.09
CA THR A 348 -6.70 2.87 6.68
C THR A 348 -7.55 4.13 6.54
N PHE A 349 -8.65 4.22 7.28
CA PHE A 349 -9.55 5.38 7.29
C PHE A 349 -8.91 6.64 7.87
N ALA A 350 -8.16 6.50 8.97
CA ALA A 350 -7.40 7.60 9.57
C ALA A 350 -6.28 8.14 8.66
N ILE A 351 -5.71 7.30 7.79
CA ILE A 351 -4.73 7.75 6.78
C ILE A 351 -5.43 8.51 5.66
N HIS A 352 -6.41 7.87 4.99
CA HIS A 352 -7.07 8.46 3.84
C HIS A 352 -8.49 7.91 3.61
N PRO A 353 -9.54 8.76 3.65
CA PRO A 353 -10.93 8.33 3.49
C PRO A 353 -11.25 7.61 2.17
N LEU A 354 -10.61 8.00 1.04
CA LEU A 354 -10.86 7.37 -0.27
C LEU A 354 -10.61 5.85 -0.28
N ALA A 355 -9.59 5.38 0.44
CA ALA A 355 -9.33 3.95 0.62
C ALA A 355 -9.99 3.39 1.90
N GLY A 356 -10.08 4.22 2.94
CA GLY A 356 -10.67 3.90 4.23
C GLY A 356 -12.16 3.54 4.18
N ILE A 357 -12.97 4.31 3.47
CA ILE A 357 -14.42 4.05 3.35
C ILE A 357 -14.66 2.68 2.70
N PRO A 358 -14.04 2.33 1.56
CA PRO A 358 -14.08 0.97 1.02
C PRO A 358 -13.61 -0.11 2.01
N ALA A 359 -12.53 0.13 2.75
CA ALA A 359 -12.01 -0.83 3.72
C ALA A 359 -12.99 -1.07 4.88
N LEU A 360 -13.61 -0.02 5.43
CA LEU A 360 -14.63 -0.13 6.47
C LEU A 360 -15.89 -0.81 5.93
N LEU A 361 -16.35 -0.47 4.73
CA LEU A 361 -17.48 -1.13 4.08
C LEU A 361 -17.24 -2.63 3.92
N TYR A 362 -16.04 -3.01 3.46
CA TYR A 362 -15.63 -4.41 3.36
C TYR A 362 -15.70 -5.14 4.71
N LEU A 363 -15.24 -4.50 5.78
CA LEU A 363 -15.30 -5.05 7.15
C LEU A 363 -16.74 -5.15 7.69
N VAL A 364 -17.61 -4.20 7.38
CA VAL A 364 -19.05 -4.28 7.70
C VAL A 364 -19.66 -5.48 6.99
N LEU A 365 -19.47 -5.61 5.68
CA LEU A 365 -19.99 -6.73 4.88
C LEU A 365 -19.47 -8.07 5.40
N MET A 366 -18.18 -8.15 5.74
CA MET A 366 -17.58 -9.32 6.35
C MET A 366 -18.20 -9.63 7.73
N THR A 367 -18.41 -8.62 8.58
CA THR A 367 -19.04 -8.82 9.90
C THR A 367 -20.47 -9.34 9.76
N LEU A 368 -21.27 -8.74 8.88
CA LEU A 368 -22.65 -9.18 8.61
C LEU A 368 -22.72 -10.59 8.03
N ARG A 369 -21.75 -10.95 7.19
CA ARG A 369 -21.68 -12.28 6.59
C ARG A 369 -21.27 -13.35 7.59
N THR A 370 -20.24 -13.06 8.39
CA THR A 370 -19.58 -14.03 9.26
C THR A 370 -20.25 -14.22 10.63
N THR A 371 -21.12 -13.30 11.04
CA THR A 371 -21.96 -13.40 12.25
C THR A 371 -23.19 -14.29 12.08
N ASN A 372 -23.53 -14.69 10.85
CA ASN A 372 -24.52 -15.73 10.63
C ASN A 372 -23.90 -17.10 10.93
N PRO A 373 -24.48 -17.94 11.81
CA PRO A 373 -23.95 -19.27 12.03
C PRO A 373 -23.88 -19.99 10.68
N PRO A 374 -22.76 -20.66 10.36
CA PRO A 374 -22.72 -21.46 9.15
C PRO A 374 -23.92 -22.42 9.21
N ASN A 375 -24.76 -22.41 8.17
CA ASN A 375 -25.64 -23.54 7.92
C ASN A 375 -24.73 -24.76 8.01
N GLN A 376 -24.90 -25.57 9.06
CA GLN A 376 -24.08 -26.76 9.23
C GLN A 376 -24.17 -27.51 7.90
N PRO A 377 -23.05 -27.69 7.16
CA PRO A 377 -23.09 -28.66 6.09
C PRO A 377 -23.52 -29.97 6.75
N ASN A 378 -24.54 -30.62 6.19
CA ASN A 378 -25.06 -31.90 6.68
C ASN A 378 -23.92 -32.71 7.28
N ARG A 379 -23.97 -32.93 8.60
CA ARG A 379 -23.05 -33.81 9.32
C ARG A 379 -23.29 -35.25 8.86
N THR A 380 -22.84 -35.56 7.65
CA THR A 380 -22.69 -36.90 7.10
C THR A 380 -21.38 -37.02 6.33
N GLN A 381 -20.35 -36.27 6.73
CA GLN A 381 -18.96 -36.62 6.41
C GLN A 381 -18.11 -36.56 7.68
N PRO A 382 -17.63 -37.70 8.20
CA PRO A 382 -16.67 -37.68 9.28
C PRO A 382 -15.33 -37.19 8.77
N ALA A 383 -14.69 -36.37 9.61
CA ALA A 383 -13.28 -36.01 9.54
C ALA A 383 -12.42 -37.28 9.70
N SER A 384 -12.23 -38.01 8.60
CA SER A 384 -11.22 -39.08 8.51
C SER A 384 -10.83 -39.31 7.04
N ARG A 385 -10.24 -38.30 6.40
CA ARG A 385 -9.34 -38.52 5.25
C ARG A 385 -7.90 -38.42 5.71
N GLY A 386 -7.53 -39.35 6.59
CA GLY A 386 -6.17 -39.61 7.05
C GLY A 386 -5.94 -41.07 7.45
N LEU A 387 -6.92 -41.96 7.27
CA LEU A 387 -6.84 -43.37 7.64
C LEU A 387 -7.64 -44.27 6.67
N ARG A 388 -7.23 -44.34 5.40
CA ARG A 388 -7.61 -45.46 4.53
C ARG A 388 -6.36 -46.30 4.27
N ASN A 389 -5.96 -47.10 5.27
CA ASN A 389 -5.25 -48.38 5.09
C ASN A 389 -5.00 -49.20 6.37
N TRP A 390 -5.88 -49.14 7.38
CA TRP A 390 -5.71 -49.96 8.59
C TRP A 390 -5.93 -51.46 8.35
N ARG A 391 -6.66 -51.83 7.28
CA ARG A 391 -6.83 -53.23 6.83
C ARG A 391 -5.56 -53.84 6.18
N GLN A 392 -4.54 -53.04 5.85
CA GLN A 392 -3.23 -53.54 5.40
C GLN A 392 -2.21 -53.66 6.56
N ILE A 393 -2.36 -52.90 7.65
CA ILE A 393 -1.48 -53.00 8.83
C ILE A 393 -1.91 -54.16 9.75
N LEU A 394 -3.20 -54.45 9.86
CA LEU A 394 -3.69 -55.62 10.61
C LEU A 394 -3.50 -56.97 9.88
N ARG A 395 -2.99 -56.97 8.64
CA ARG A 395 -2.55 -58.19 7.93
C ARG A 395 -1.04 -58.43 8.01
N ALA A 396 -0.27 -57.52 8.63
CA ALA A 396 1.19 -57.63 8.80
C ALA A 396 1.63 -57.81 10.26
N CYS A 397 0.71 -57.98 11.21
CA CYS A 397 0.99 -58.31 12.61
C CYS A 397 0.14 -59.50 13.09
N GLY A 398 0.14 -60.56 12.28
CA GLY A 398 -0.55 -61.82 12.55
C GLY A 398 0.40 -63.01 12.53
N SER A 399 1.43 -63.03 13.38
CA SER A 399 2.03 -64.27 13.85
C SER A 399 2.79 -64.01 15.16
N LYS A 400 2.71 -64.96 16.09
CA LYS A 400 3.26 -64.95 17.45
C LYS A 400 2.46 -64.17 18.50
N PHE A 401 1.35 -64.76 18.93
CA PHE A 401 1.21 -65.09 20.36
C PHE A 401 0.15 -66.19 20.51
N ARG A 402 0.62 -67.43 20.59
CA ARG A 402 -0.18 -68.60 20.92
C ARG A 402 0.42 -69.14 22.22
N ARG A 403 -0.26 -68.96 23.35
CA ARG A 403 -0.12 -69.81 24.54
C ARG A 403 -1.28 -69.57 25.49
N GLN A 404 -2.05 -70.64 25.66
CA GLN A 404 -2.68 -71.14 26.90
C GLN A 404 -3.65 -70.22 27.64
N PHE A 405 -4.93 -70.58 27.69
CA PHE A 405 -5.64 -70.95 28.92
C PHE A 405 -6.94 -71.71 28.56
N PRO A 406 -7.36 -72.72 29.37
CA PRO A 406 -8.52 -73.57 29.08
C PRO A 406 -9.81 -73.13 29.78
N THR A 407 -10.93 -73.40 29.09
CA THR A 407 -12.29 -73.78 29.54
C THR A 407 -12.82 -73.42 30.94
N ALA A 408 -13.91 -72.63 30.93
CA ALA A 408 -15.26 -72.90 31.45
C ALA A 408 -15.48 -73.61 32.81
N THR A 409 -16.28 -72.97 33.68
CA THR A 409 -17.42 -73.56 34.45
C THR A 409 -18.27 -72.39 35.03
N LYS A 410 -19.55 -72.28 34.63
CA LYS A 410 -20.79 -72.61 35.40
C LYS A 410 -20.97 -71.82 36.72
N ASP A 411 -21.91 -70.86 36.73
CA ASP A 411 -23.17 -70.99 37.50
C ASP A 411 -24.21 -69.91 37.14
N PRO A 412 -25.53 -70.24 37.03
CA PRO A 412 -26.60 -69.27 36.79
C PRO A 412 -27.57 -69.18 37.99
N SER A 413 -27.77 -68.00 38.56
CA SER A 413 -29.03 -67.63 39.25
C SER A 413 -28.95 -66.23 39.88
N ALA A 414 -29.77 -65.31 39.38
CA ALA A 414 -30.49 -64.33 40.21
C ALA A 414 -31.48 -63.55 39.32
N LEU A 415 -32.77 -63.85 39.54
CA LEU A 415 -33.94 -63.18 38.98
C LEU A 415 -34.23 -61.85 39.71
N LEU A 416 -34.40 -60.77 38.94
CA LEU A 416 -35.39 -59.65 39.03
C LEU A 416 -35.56 -58.88 40.37
N PRO A 417 -36.29 -57.73 40.46
CA PRO A 417 -36.91 -56.85 39.44
C PRO A 417 -36.62 -55.33 39.64
N SER A 418 -37.04 -54.51 38.68
CA SER A 418 -37.95 -53.35 38.87
C SER A 418 -37.64 -52.18 37.94
N THR A 419 -38.62 -51.95 37.08
CA THR A 419 -38.87 -50.77 36.29
C THR A 419 -39.17 -49.55 37.17
N SER A 420 -38.50 -48.43 36.93
CA SER A 420 -39.09 -47.12 37.17
C SER A 420 -38.83 -46.21 35.96
N LEU A 421 -39.93 -45.89 35.28
CA LEU A 421 -40.05 -44.83 34.29
C LEU A 421 -39.40 -43.53 34.78
N ARG A 422 -38.55 -42.93 33.94
CA ARG A 422 -38.39 -41.47 33.89
C ARG A 422 -38.57 -40.96 32.47
N ALA A 423 -39.80 -40.51 32.26
CA ALA A 423 -40.24 -39.41 31.43
C ALA A 423 -39.21 -38.72 30.51
N GLY A 424 -39.52 -38.81 29.21
CA GLY A 424 -39.56 -37.71 28.26
C GLY A 424 -38.75 -36.46 28.59
N GLY A 425 -37.56 -36.38 28.02
CA GLY A 425 -36.87 -35.13 27.74
C GLY A 425 -36.68 -35.01 26.23
N MET A 426 -37.70 -34.53 25.52
CA MET A 426 -37.51 -33.98 24.17
C MET A 426 -36.46 -32.87 24.27
N THR A 427 -35.25 -33.13 23.80
CA THR A 427 -34.27 -32.09 23.54
C THR A 427 -34.86 -31.17 22.48
N ARG A 428 -35.37 -30.00 22.93
CA ARG A 428 -35.65 -28.85 22.07
C ARG A 428 -34.43 -28.63 21.19
N ALA A 429 -34.52 -29.05 19.93
CA ALA A 429 -33.67 -28.51 18.89
C ALA A 429 -33.89 -26.99 18.93
N ALA A 430 -32.86 -26.24 19.32
CA ALA A 430 -32.89 -24.80 19.29
C ALA A 430 -33.01 -24.37 17.81
N ILE A 431 -34.26 -24.21 17.34
CA ILE A 431 -34.58 -23.55 16.08
C ILE A 431 -34.18 -22.09 16.29
N ALA A 432 -32.99 -21.72 15.85
CA ALA A 432 -32.64 -20.31 15.70
C ALA A 432 -33.75 -19.64 14.86
N PRO A 433 -34.30 -18.49 15.27
CA PRO A 433 -35.44 -17.91 14.60
C PRO A 433 -35.06 -17.56 13.15
N ARG A 434 -35.69 -18.24 12.17
CA ARG A 434 -35.51 -18.02 10.73
C ARG A 434 -35.57 -16.54 10.34
N SER A 435 -36.34 -15.73 11.07
CA SER A 435 -36.46 -14.28 10.87
C SER A 435 -35.14 -13.52 11.01
N LYS A 436 -34.22 -13.94 11.91
CA LYS A 436 -32.94 -13.25 12.14
C LYS A 436 -31.96 -13.46 10.99
N ALA A 437 -31.91 -14.67 10.42
CA ALA A 437 -31.05 -15.00 9.29
C ALA A 437 -31.50 -14.31 7.99
N THR A 438 -32.82 -14.26 7.75
CA THR A 438 -33.39 -13.53 6.60
C THR A 438 -33.13 -12.03 6.71
N ARG A 439 -33.32 -11.45 7.91
CA ARG A 439 -33.05 -10.03 8.17
C ARG A 439 -31.59 -9.64 7.93
N ASN A 440 -30.64 -10.44 8.40
CA ASN A 440 -29.21 -10.19 8.17
C ASN A 440 -28.81 -10.27 6.70
N THR A 441 -29.47 -11.13 5.92
CA THR A 441 -29.22 -11.24 4.47
C THR A 441 -29.74 -10.03 3.72
N VAL A 442 -30.96 -9.57 4.04
CA VAL A 442 -31.51 -8.32 3.46
C VAL A 442 -30.62 -7.13 3.82
N PHE A 443 -30.23 -7.01 5.09
CA PHE A 443 -29.38 -5.92 5.54
C PHE A 443 -27.99 -5.94 4.87
N PHE A 444 -27.40 -7.13 4.68
CA PHE A 444 -26.15 -7.29 3.94
C PHE A 444 -26.24 -6.72 2.51
N TRP A 445 -27.29 -7.06 1.77
CA TRP A 445 -27.47 -6.56 0.40
C TRP A 445 -27.84 -5.08 0.35
N LEU A 446 -28.58 -4.57 1.34
CA LEU A 446 -28.84 -3.14 1.47
C LEU A 446 -27.52 -2.36 1.69
N VAL A 447 -26.65 -2.83 2.58
CA VAL A 447 -25.32 -2.23 2.80
C VAL A 447 -24.47 -2.30 1.54
N ALA A 448 -24.49 -3.42 0.81
CA ALA A 448 -23.78 -3.53 -0.46
C ALA A 448 -24.30 -2.52 -1.51
N LEU A 449 -25.63 -2.35 -1.61
CA LEU A 449 -26.27 -1.40 -2.52
C LEU A 449 -25.92 0.04 -2.18
N LEU A 450 -26.03 0.44 -0.90
CA LEU A 450 -25.63 1.77 -0.44
C LEU A 450 -24.12 2.00 -0.62
N GLY A 451 -23.32 0.95 -0.43
CA GLY A 451 -21.88 0.97 -0.68
C GLY A 451 -21.51 1.33 -2.12
N SER A 452 -22.31 0.90 -3.11
CA SER A 452 -22.09 1.19 -4.53
C SER A 452 -22.19 2.67 -4.91
N VAL A 453 -22.78 3.50 -4.04
CA VAL A 453 -22.91 4.96 -4.24
C VAL A 453 -22.22 5.77 -3.15
N SER A 454 -21.49 5.12 -2.25
CA SER A 454 -20.93 5.75 -1.06
C SER A 454 -19.90 6.84 -1.37
N LEU A 455 -18.97 6.61 -2.31
CA LEU A 455 -17.94 7.60 -2.63
C LEU A 455 -18.51 8.82 -3.37
N PRO A 456 -19.31 8.68 -4.45
CA PRO A 456 -19.98 9.82 -5.06
C PRO A 456 -20.77 10.65 -4.05
N THR A 457 -21.50 9.98 -3.13
CA THR A 457 -22.26 10.66 -2.08
C THR A 457 -21.36 11.50 -1.18
N VAL A 458 -20.21 10.96 -0.76
CA VAL A 458 -19.26 11.69 0.09
C VAL A 458 -18.67 12.90 -0.64
N PHE A 459 -18.32 12.78 -1.92
CA PHE A 459 -17.83 13.92 -2.71
C PHE A 459 -18.90 15.01 -2.89
N ILE A 460 -20.15 14.62 -3.15
CA ILE A 460 -21.28 15.56 -3.27
C ILE A 460 -21.50 16.29 -1.94
N LEU A 461 -21.56 15.57 -0.82
CA LEU A 461 -21.71 16.17 0.50
C LEU A 461 -20.54 17.12 0.82
N ASN A 462 -19.31 16.72 0.53
CA ASN A 462 -18.14 17.56 0.75
C ASN A 462 -18.21 18.86 -0.06
N ALA A 463 -18.55 18.78 -1.35
CA ALA A 463 -18.68 19.97 -2.18
C ALA A 463 -19.78 20.92 -1.67
N LEU A 464 -20.93 20.37 -1.24
CA LEU A 464 -22.01 21.15 -0.64
C LEU A 464 -21.57 21.87 0.64
N PHE A 465 -20.81 21.20 1.52
CA PHE A 465 -20.30 21.80 2.75
C PHE A 465 -19.17 22.82 2.50
N SER A 466 -18.42 22.64 1.42
CA SER A 466 -17.31 23.53 1.05
C SER A 466 -17.73 24.66 0.10
N GLY A 467 -19.00 24.76 -0.29
CA GLY A 467 -19.48 25.77 -1.23
C GLY A 467 -18.89 25.64 -2.64
N LEU A 468 -18.45 24.44 -3.03
CA LEU A 468 -17.87 24.16 -4.34
C LEU A 468 -18.97 23.79 -5.34
N GLU A 469 -18.89 24.33 -6.56
CA GLU A 469 -19.79 23.94 -7.65
C GLU A 469 -19.39 22.55 -8.20
N LEU A 470 -20.37 21.64 -8.28
CA LEU A 470 -20.23 20.35 -8.96
C LEU A 470 -21.14 20.30 -10.17
N ASN A 471 -20.56 20.02 -11.33
CA ASN A 471 -21.32 19.76 -12.54
C ASN A 471 -21.56 18.26 -12.71
N PHE A 472 -22.78 17.91 -13.14
CA PHE A 472 -23.19 16.54 -13.40
C PHE A 472 -23.30 16.28 -14.90
N SER A 473 -22.59 15.29 -15.43
CA SER A 473 -22.62 14.94 -16.86
C SER A 473 -22.81 13.44 -17.11
N PHE A 474 -24.06 12.99 -17.21
CA PHE A 474 -24.35 11.57 -17.47
C PHE A 474 -23.91 11.06 -18.86
N VAL A 475 -23.37 11.94 -19.72
CA VAL A 475 -22.87 11.63 -21.07
C VAL A 475 -21.74 10.59 -21.05
N ALA A 476 -20.99 10.52 -19.95
CA ALA A 476 -19.87 9.60 -19.78
C ALA A 476 -20.24 8.15 -19.33
N LEU A 477 -21.54 7.82 -19.15
CA LEU A 477 -22.00 6.45 -18.89
C LEU A 477 -22.11 5.57 -20.16
N THR A 478 -21.71 6.08 -21.32
CA THR A 478 -21.72 5.28 -22.55
C THR A 478 -20.63 4.20 -22.50
N PRO A 479 -20.91 2.95 -22.94
CA PRO A 479 -19.93 1.85 -22.90
C PRO A 479 -18.60 2.19 -23.58
N THR A 480 -18.64 2.95 -24.68
CA THR A 480 -17.44 3.38 -25.43
C THR A 480 -16.51 4.26 -24.60
N ARG A 481 -17.05 5.28 -23.92
CA ARG A 481 -16.27 6.16 -23.02
C ARG A 481 -15.71 5.42 -21.83
N LEU A 482 -16.42 4.42 -21.31
CA LEU A 482 -15.92 3.59 -20.21
C LEU A 482 -14.73 2.72 -20.67
N ILE A 483 -14.80 2.13 -21.87
CA ILE A 483 -13.70 1.37 -22.47
C ILE A 483 -12.47 2.26 -22.70
N GLU A 484 -12.66 3.46 -23.25
CA GLU A 484 -11.59 4.47 -23.40
C GLU A 484 -10.98 4.84 -22.03
N SER A 485 -11.80 5.03 -20.99
CA SER A 485 -11.32 5.38 -19.65
C SER A 485 -10.50 4.29 -18.96
N LEU A 486 -10.67 3.03 -19.38
CA LEU A 486 -9.93 1.88 -18.86
C LEU A 486 -8.68 1.58 -19.70
N HIS A 487 -8.35 2.43 -20.69
CA HIS A 487 -7.22 2.27 -21.60
C HIS A 487 -7.19 0.91 -22.33
N MET A 488 -8.37 0.32 -22.59
CA MET A 488 -8.47 -0.96 -23.30
C MET A 488 -8.17 -0.84 -24.80
N ASP A 489 -8.17 0.37 -25.33
CA ASP A 489 -7.75 0.69 -26.69
C ASP A 489 -6.26 0.33 -26.93
N LEU A 490 -5.42 0.41 -25.89
CA LEU A 490 -4.00 0.01 -25.94
C LEU A 490 -3.79 -1.45 -26.34
N ILE A 491 -4.78 -2.33 -26.14
CA ILE A 491 -4.70 -3.75 -26.54
C ILE A 491 -4.56 -3.89 -28.06
N PHE A 492 -5.10 -2.94 -28.81
CA PHE A 492 -5.16 -2.98 -30.28
C PHE A 492 -4.17 -2.00 -30.94
N GLN A 493 -3.42 -1.22 -30.16
CA GLN A 493 -2.41 -0.31 -30.69
C GLN A 493 -1.10 -1.07 -30.98
N SER A 494 -0.44 -0.72 -32.09
CA SER A 494 0.88 -1.22 -32.44
C SER A 494 1.76 -0.05 -32.86
N GLY A 495 2.85 0.14 -32.12
CA GLY A 495 3.90 1.12 -32.38
C GLY A 495 5.10 0.52 -33.11
N PHE A 496 4.95 -0.71 -33.64
CA PHE A 496 6.00 -1.47 -34.31
C PHE A 496 7.28 -1.67 -33.46
N ASN A 497 7.13 -1.79 -32.14
CA ASN A 497 8.21 -2.11 -31.22
C ASN A 497 7.79 -3.29 -30.35
N THR A 498 8.16 -4.51 -30.75
CA THR A 498 7.70 -5.77 -30.13
C THR A 498 7.74 -5.77 -28.60
N PHE A 499 8.76 -5.17 -27.98
CA PHE A 499 8.88 -5.12 -26.53
C PHE A 499 7.90 -4.12 -25.91
N LEU A 500 7.82 -2.90 -26.43
CA LEU A 500 6.87 -1.90 -25.94
C LEU A 500 5.42 -2.29 -26.28
N ASP A 501 5.17 -2.86 -27.46
CA ASP A 501 3.86 -3.41 -27.85
C ASP A 501 3.39 -4.43 -26.79
N PHE A 502 4.26 -5.35 -26.38
CA PHE A 502 3.95 -6.32 -25.32
C PHE A 502 3.65 -5.65 -23.96
N VAL A 503 4.43 -4.62 -23.60
CA VAL A 503 4.22 -3.83 -22.37
C VAL A 503 2.85 -3.16 -22.36
N TYR A 504 2.49 -2.47 -23.45
CA TYR A 504 1.25 -1.70 -23.52
C TYR A 504 0.01 -2.57 -23.75
N ILE A 505 0.15 -3.72 -24.43
CA ILE A 505 -0.90 -4.77 -24.44
C ILE A 505 -1.18 -5.24 -23.01
N TRP A 506 -0.12 -5.51 -22.22
CA TRP A 506 -0.30 -5.88 -20.82
C TRP A 506 -0.95 -4.75 -20.01
N SER A 507 -0.52 -3.50 -20.20
CA SER A 507 -1.11 -2.32 -19.53
C SER A 507 -2.63 -2.25 -19.73
N GLY A 508 -3.10 -2.32 -20.98
CA GLY A 508 -4.54 -2.28 -21.30
C GLY A 508 -5.30 -3.55 -20.90
N ALA A 509 -4.65 -4.72 -20.91
CA ALA A 509 -5.29 -6.00 -20.61
C ALA A 509 -5.26 -6.41 -19.13
N ALA A 510 -4.44 -5.77 -18.27
CA ALA A 510 -4.19 -6.22 -16.91
C ALA A 510 -5.47 -6.31 -16.06
N LEU A 511 -6.32 -5.27 -16.09
CA LEU A 511 -7.57 -5.27 -15.32
C LEU A 511 -8.52 -6.37 -15.81
N LEU A 512 -8.66 -6.51 -17.14
CA LEU A 512 -9.47 -7.56 -17.75
C LEU A 512 -8.94 -8.95 -17.36
N ALA A 513 -7.63 -9.16 -17.36
CA ALA A 513 -7.01 -10.40 -16.94
C ALA A 513 -7.34 -10.74 -15.48
N PHE A 514 -7.26 -9.77 -14.56
CA PHE A 514 -7.64 -9.95 -13.15
C PHE A 514 -9.13 -10.31 -12.99
N VAL A 515 -10.01 -9.66 -13.75
CA VAL A 515 -11.45 -9.96 -13.76
C VAL A 515 -11.71 -11.37 -14.31
N LEU A 516 -11.12 -11.73 -15.44
CA LEU A 516 -11.27 -13.06 -16.05
C LEU A 516 -10.72 -14.17 -15.16
N ILE A 517 -9.58 -13.95 -14.52
CA ILE A 517 -9.01 -14.86 -13.51
C ILE A 517 -9.99 -15.03 -12.34
N THR A 518 -10.57 -13.93 -11.86
CA THR A 518 -11.55 -13.97 -10.76
C THR A 518 -12.77 -14.80 -11.14
N ILE A 519 -13.36 -14.55 -12.31
CA ILE A 519 -14.49 -15.33 -12.83
C ILE A 519 -14.10 -16.80 -12.97
N TYR A 520 -12.93 -17.10 -13.55
CA TYR A 520 -12.44 -18.46 -13.70
C TYR A 520 -12.33 -19.20 -12.37
N ILE A 521 -11.74 -18.57 -11.35
CA ILE A 521 -11.60 -19.16 -10.01
C ILE A 521 -12.96 -19.37 -9.37
N LEU A 522 -13.84 -18.37 -9.36
CA LEU A 522 -15.17 -18.47 -8.76
C LEU A 522 -16.06 -19.55 -9.42
N VAL A 523 -15.94 -19.74 -10.74
CA VAL A 523 -16.71 -20.75 -11.48
C VAL A 523 -16.11 -22.15 -11.31
N ARG A 524 -14.78 -22.28 -11.33
CA ARG A 524 -14.11 -23.59 -11.26
C ARG A 524 -13.97 -24.14 -9.85
N GLU A 525 -13.76 -23.30 -8.84
CA GLU A 525 -13.56 -23.74 -7.46
C GLU A 525 -14.88 -23.93 -6.71
N LYS A 526 -15.62 -24.99 -7.07
CA LYS A 526 -16.90 -25.32 -6.42
C LYS A 526 -16.79 -25.61 -4.92
N THR A 527 -15.60 -25.92 -4.43
CA THR A 527 -15.30 -26.21 -3.01
C THR A 527 -14.83 -24.98 -2.22
N MET A 528 -14.69 -23.81 -2.87
CA MET A 528 -14.24 -22.60 -2.22
C MET A 528 -15.25 -22.16 -1.14
N PRO A 529 -14.78 -21.78 0.06
CA PRO A 529 -15.62 -21.14 1.06
C PRO A 529 -16.41 -20.00 0.45
N ARG A 530 -17.74 -20.02 0.63
CA ARG A 530 -18.63 -19.03 0.01
C ARG A 530 -18.17 -17.61 0.32
N ASP A 531 -17.74 -17.33 1.54
CA ASP A 531 -17.40 -15.96 1.95
C ASP A 531 -16.17 -15.39 1.23
N LEU A 532 -15.36 -16.20 0.55
CA LEU A 532 -14.30 -15.71 -0.34
C LEU A 532 -14.84 -15.09 -1.64
N PHE A 533 -16.16 -15.00 -1.84
CA PHE A 533 -16.74 -14.12 -2.87
C PHE A 533 -16.68 -12.63 -2.47
N LEU A 534 -16.53 -12.32 -1.17
CA LEU A 534 -16.61 -10.93 -0.68
C LEU A 534 -15.61 -9.96 -1.32
N PRO A 535 -14.32 -10.33 -1.56
CA PRO A 535 -13.41 -9.47 -2.29
C PRO A 535 -13.91 -9.14 -3.71
N ALA A 536 -14.43 -10.11 -4.46
CA ALA A 536 -15.03 -9.87 -5.78
C ALA A 536 -16.27 -8.97 -5.71
N LEU A 537 -17.14 -9.14 -4.70
CA LEU A 537 -18.27 -8.23 -4.49
C LEU A 537 -17.79 -6.80 -4.24
N MET A 538 -16.74 -6.63 -3.44
CA MET A 538 -16.18 -5.30 -3.15
C MET A 538 -15.54 -4.67 -4.38
N ALA A 539 -14.85 -5.44 -5.22
CA ALA A 539 -14.36 -4.98 -6.52
C ALA A 539 -15.50 -4.49 -7.43
N MET A 540 -16.65 -5.18 -7.44
CA MET A 540 -17.84 -4.76 -8.18
C MET A 540 -18.44 -3.46 -7.62
N ILE A 541 -18.56 -3.34 -6.29
CA ILE A 541 -19.01 -2.11 -5.62
C ILE A 541 -18.11 -0.93 -6.01
N LEU A 542 -16.79 -1.12 -5.98
CA LEU A 542 -15.83 -0.09 -6.38
C LEU A 542 -15.91 0.25 -7.86
N PHE A 543 -16.17 -0.72 -8.72
CA PHE A 543 -16.38 -0.47 -10.15
C PHE A 543 -17.61 0.40 -10.41
N VAL A 544 -18.70 0.20 -9.66
CA VAL A 544 -19.89 1.07 -9.74
C VAL A 544 -19.53 2.48 -9.25
N ASN A 545 -18.81 2.62 -8.13
CA ASN A 545 -18.34 3.92 -7.66
C ASN A 545 -17.42 4.60 -8.70
N TYR A 546 -16.51 3.84 -9.34
CA TYR A 546 -15.64 4.33 -10.41
C TYR A 546 -16.45 4.87 -11.59
N ALA A 547 -17.39 4.08 -12.11
CA ALA A 547 -18.22 4.47 -13.23
C ALA A 547 -19.02 5.74 -12.90
N LEU A 548 -19.63 5.80 -11.71
CA LEU A 548 -20.39 6.97 -11.25
C LEU A 548 -19.51 8.19 -11.03
N MET A 549 -18.32 8.06 -10.46
CA MET A 549 -17.42 9.20 -10.26
C MET A 549 -16.87 9.71 -11.59
N LYS A 550 -16.49 8.82 -12.51
CA LYS A 550 -15.96 9.18 -13.83
C LYS A 550 -17.04 9.84 -14.71
N SER A 551 -18.31 9.50 -14.51
CA SER A 551 -19.42 10.06 -15.28
C SER A 551 -20.12 11.23 -14.61
N ALA A 552 -20.51 11.10 -13.34
CA ALA A 552 -21.45 12.01 -12.72
C ALA A 552 -20.80 13.22 -12.05
N LEU A 553 -19.48 13.23 -11.82
CA LEU A 553 -18.80 14.32 -11.11
C LEU A 553 -17.74 14.97 -12.00
N ASP A 554 -17.90 16.25 -12.29
CA ASP A 554 -16.86 17.09 -12.91
C ASP A 554 -16.29 18.08 -11.89
N PHE A 555 -15.02 17.89 -11.53
CA PHE A 555 -14.28 18.74 -10.61
C PHE A 555 -13.71 19.95 -11.36
N THR A 556 -14.58 20.87 -11.80
CA THR A 556 -14.21 22.00 -12.67
C THR A 556 -13.19 22.96 -12.06
N PHE A 557 -13.11 23.01 -10.72
CA PHE A 557 -12.11 23.77 -9.97
C PHE A 557 -10.68 23.22 -10.08
N LEU A 558 -10.50 21.98 -10.56
CA LEU A 558 -9.19 21.41 -10.87
C LEU A 558 -8.90 21.56 -12.36
N ILE A 559 -7.60 21.60 -12.68
CA ILE A 559 -7.12 21.54 -14.06
C ILE A 559 -7.52 20.22 -14.72
N ASN A 560 -7.77 20.27 -16.04
CA ASN A 560 -8.44 19.20 -16.79
C ASN A 560 -7.87 17.79 -16.57
N TYR A 561 -6.55 17.65 -16.43
CA TYR A 561 -5.91 16.35 -16.26
C TYR A 561 -5.91 15.84 -14.81
N GLU A 562 -6.23 16.68 -13.82
CA GLU A 562 -6.38 16.27 -12.42
C GLU A 562 -7.79 15.80 -12.08
N ARG A 563 -8.79 16.15 -12.92
CA ARG A 563 -10.21 15.90 -12.62
C ARG A 563 -10.56 14.42 -12.47
N SER A 564 -9.85 13.51 -13.15
CA SER A 564 -10.11 12.08 -13.03
C SER A 564 -9.26 11.36 -11.98
N ASN A 565 -8.30 12.02 -11.35
CA ASN A 565 -7.34 11.40 -10.44
C ASN A 565 -8.02 10.62 -9.31
N TYR A 566 -9.12 11.16 -8.75
CA TYR A 566 -9.87 10.49 -7.68
C TYR A 566 -10.58 9.22 -8.16
N ALA A 567 -11.19 9.26 -9.35
CA ALA A 567 -11.84 8.09 -9.93
C ALA A 567 -10.80 7.02 -10.29
N ASP A 568 -9.70 7.40 -10.93
CA ASP A 568 -8.67 6.47 -11.42
C ASP A 568 -7.97 5.72 -10.25
N ARG A 569 -7.88 6.34 -9.06
CA ARG A 569 -7.44 5.67 -7.82
C ARG A 569 -8.32 4.47 -7.42
N LEU A 570 -9.60 4.44 -7.81
CA LEU A 570 -10.49 3.30 -7.53
C LEU A 570 -10.13 2.06 -8.35
N ILE A 571 -9.55 2.22 -9.55
CA ILE A 571 -9.03 1.10 -10.33
C ILE A 571 -7.93 0.36 -9.55
N THR A 572 -7.05 1.11 -8.88
CA THR A 572 -6.01 0.53 -7.99
C THR A 572 -6.63 -0.29 -6.86
N LEU A 573 -7.67 0.23 -6.21
CA LEU A 573 -8.38 -0.53 -5.16
C LEU A 573 -9.07 -1.78 -5.72
N ILE A 574 -9.65 -1.72 -6.93
CA ILE A 574 -10.22 -2.88 -7.61
C ILE A 574 -9.16 -3.97 -7.80
N PHE A 575 -7.96 -3.64 -8.29
CA PHE A 575 -6.85 -4.60 -8.38
C PHE A 575 -6.55 -5.27 -7.04
N PHE A 576 -6.54 -4.51 -5.94
CA PHE A 576 -6.30 -5.06 -4.60
C PHE A 576 -7.38 -6.04 -4.16
N PHE A 577 -8.65 -5.75 -4.40
CA PHE A 577 -9.75 -6.67 -4.07
C PHE A 577 -9.83 -7.90 -4.99
N LEU A 578 -9.27 -7.83 -6.21
CA LEU A 578 -9.15 -8.98 -7.11
C LEU A 578 -7.89 -9.83 -6.86
N THR A 579 -6.92 -9.30 -6.11
CA THR A 579 -5.63 -9.95 -5.80
C THR A 579 -5.75 -11.37 -5.22
N PRO A 580 -6.70 -11.68 -4.30
CA PRO A 580 -6.88 -13.04 -3.78
C PRO A 580 -7.01 -14.12 -4.86
N TYR A 581 -7.69 -13.80 -5.97
CA TYR A 581 -7.94 -14.75 -7.04
C TYR A 581 -6.70 -14.95 -7.92
N VAL A 582 -5.88 -13.92 -8.08
CA VAL A 582 -4.56 -14.02 -8.75
C VAL A 582 -3.64 -14.94 -7.96
N ALA A 583 -3.59 -14.82 -6.63
CA ALA A 583 -2.82 -15.72 -5.78
C ALA A 583 -3.23 -17.20 -5.98
N LEU A 584 -4.54 -17.49 -5.92
CA LEU A 584 -5.08 -18.83 -6.17
C LEU A 584 -4.81 -19.33 -7.59
N PHE A 585 -4.90 -18.45 -8.59
CA PHE A 585 -4.60 -18.78 -9.98
C PHE A 585 -3.13 -19.14 -10.18
N LEU A 586 -2.19 -18.38 -9.61
CA LEU A 586 -0.77 -18.70 -9.69
C LEU A 586 -0.43 -20.03 -8.99
N MET A 587 -1.10 -20.35 -7.87
CA MET A 587 -0.97 -21.67 -7.24
C MET A 587 -1.43 -22.79 -8.18
N ARG A 588 -2.55 -22.60 -8.90
CA ARG A 588 -3.02 -23.56 -9.92
C ARG A 588 -2.06 -23.68 -11.10
N VAL A 589 -1.54 -22.56 -11.61
CA VAL A 589 -0.52 -22.55 -12.66
C VAL A 589 0.68 -23.37 -12.22
N TRP A 590 1.16 -23.18 -10.99
CA TRP A 590 2.26 -23.97 -10.44
C TRP A 590 1.97 -25.46 -10.44
N HIS A 591 0.79 -25.89 -9.97
CA HIS A 591 0.40 -27.30 -9.98
C HIS A 591 0.31 -27.87 -11.39
N ALA A 592 -0.26 -27.12 -12.33
CA ALA A 592 -0.43 -27.53 -13.72
C ALA A 592 0.91 -27.66 -14.45
N VAL A 593 1.82 -26.74 -14.22
CA VAL A 593 3.11 -26.64 -14.93
C VAL A 593 4.16 -27.55 -14.32
N ARG A 594 4.14 -27.78 -13.00
CA ARG A 594 5.12 -28.63 -12.32
C ARG A 594 5.05 -30.10 -12.78
N ALA A 595 3.89 -30.54 -13.27
CA ALA A 595 3.69 -31.86 -13.84
C ALA A 595 4.10 -31.97 -15.33
N ARG A 596 4.52 -30.86 -15.97
CA ARG A 596 4.92 -30.82 -17.37
C ARG A 596 6.43 -30.96 -17.54
N ASP A 597 6.86 -31.12 -18.78
CA ASP A 597 8.26 -31.14 -19.18
C ASP A 597 8.95 -29.79 -18.94
N THR A 598 10.29 -29.80 -19.03
CA THR A 598 11.11 -28.62 -18.76
C THR A 598 10.82 -27.47 -19.73
N ILE A 599 10.49 -27.73 -21.01
CA ILE A 599 10.23 -26.68 -21.99
C ILE A 599 8.93 -25.95 -21.64
N SER A 600 7.85 -26.69 -21.40
CA SER A 600 6.57 -26.11 -20.96
C SER A 600 6.71 -25.26 -19.69
N ARG A 601 7.54 -25.73 -18.74
CA ARG A 601 7.82 -25.00 -17.50
C ARG A 601 8.60 -23.73 -17.72
N THR A 602 9.67 -23.79 -18.52
CA THR A 602 10.49 -22.62 -18.85
C THR A 602 9.67 -21.61 -19.65
N PHE A 603 8.91 -22.05 -20.65
CA PHE A 603 8.05 -21.17 -21.45
C PHE A 603 7.02 -20.43 -20.59
N THR A 604 6.30 -21.15 -19.72
CA THR A 604 5.34 -20.50 -18.80
C THR A 604 6.02 -19.49 -17.88
N LEU A 605 7.21 -19.84 -17.37
CA LEU A 605 7.98 -18.94 -16.52
C LEU A 605 8.44 -17.68 -17.28
N MET A 606 8.88 -17.83 -18.53
CA MET A 606 9.30 -16.70 -19.37
C MET A 606 8.15 -15.74 -19.67
N ILE A 607 6.94 -16.25 -19.92
CA ILE A 607 5.74 -15.40 -20.06
C ILE A 607 5.50 -14.63 -18.76
N LEU A 608 5.47 -15.33 -17.62
CA LEU A 608 5.26 -14.68 -16.32
C LEU A 608 6.31 -13.59 -16.08
N VAL A 609 7.60 -13.89 -16.25
CA VAL A 609 8.69 -12.94 -16.06
C VAL A 609 8.61 -11.75 -17.03
N GLY A 610 8.20 -12.00 -18.28
CA GLY A 610 7.87 -10.93 -19.23
C GLY A 610 6.82 -9.99 -18.66
N LEU A 611 5.70 -10.52 -18.16
CA LEU A 611 4.64 -9.71 -17.53
C LEU A 611 5.15 -8.95 -16.29
N LEU A 612 5.96 -9.60 -15.44
CA LEU A 612 6.52 -8.95 -14.24
C LEU A 612 7.46 -7.78 -14.62
N THR A 613 8.26 -7.96 -15.68
CA THR A 613 9.19 -6.93 -16.16
C THR A 613 8.44 -5.79 -16.85
N SER A 614 7.38 -6.10 -17.62
CA SER A 614 6.47 -5.09 -18.17
C SER A 614 5.81 -4.27 -17.06
N GLN A 615 5.34 -4.92 -16.00
CA GLN A 615 4.73 -4.23 -14.86
C GLN A 615 5.73 -3.32 -14.14
N LEU A 616 7.00 -3.74 -14.02
CA LEU A 616 8.07 -2.88 -13.50
C LEU A 616 8.26 -1.62 -14.35
N TYR A 617 8.31 -1.75 -15.67
CA TYR A 617 8.43 -0.59 -16.57
C TYR A 617 7.25 0.39 -16.41
N LEU A 618 6.04 -0.15 -16.31
CA LEU A 618 4.80 0.62 -16.11
C LEU A 618 4.69 1.27 -14.73
N THR A 619 5.50 0.84 -13.76
CA THR A 619 5.47 1.34 -12.37
C THR A 619 5.86 2.82 -12.27
N TYR A 620 6.75 3.30 -13.14
CA TYR A 620 7.23 4.68 -13.14
C TYR A 620 6.67 5.47 -14.33
N PRO A 621 6.57 6.81 -14.24
CA PRO A 621 6.25 7.67 -15.38
C PRO A 621 7.14 7.39 -16.58
N ARG A 622 6.56 7.50 -17.78
CA ARG A 622 7.21 7.15 -19.05
C ARG A 622 7.11 8.30 -20.03
N ARG A 623 8.07 8.32 -20.93
CA ARG A 623 8.10 9.17 -22.11
C ARG A 623 8.59 8.31 -23.26
N ASP A 624 7.64 7.75 -23.98
CA ASP A 624 7.86 6.89 -25.13
C ASP A 624 6.78 7.14 -26.20
N ASN A 625 6.74 6.31 -27.23
CA ASN A 625 5.80 6.48 -28.35
C ASN A 625 4.33 6.20 -27.99
N TYR A 626 4.05 5.66 -26.81
CA TYR A 626 2.71 5.27 -26.34
C TYR A 626 2.22 6.19 -25.22
N ASP A 627 3.08 6.51 -24.25
CA ASP A 627 2.74 7.38 -23.12
C ASP A 627 3.75 8.52 -22.98
N THR A 628 3.23 9.72 -22.80
CA THR A 628 4.02 10.89 -22.40
C THR A 628 3.42 11.43 -21.11
N SER A 629 4.02 11.04 -19.99
CA SER A 629 3.65 11.51 -18.67
C SER A 629 3.74 13.04 -18.60
N ARG A 630 2.74 13.67 -17.99
CA ARG A 630 2.57 15.14 -18.01
C ARG A 630 3.27 15.85 -16.86
N GLY A 631 3.46 15.17 -15.73
CA GLY A 631 4.08 15.74 -14.54
C GLY A 631 5.61 15.69 -14.60
N PHE A 632 6.24 16.85 -14.41
CA PHE A 632 7.67 16.95 -14.12
C PHE A 632 7.90 16.82 -12.61
N ASN A 633 9.05 16.26 -12.20
CA ASN A 633 9.49 16.40 -10.81
C ASN A 633 9.98 17.82 -10.53
N THR A 634 9.94 18.23 -9.26
CA THR A 634 10.65 19.43 -8.80
C THR A 634 12.15 19.19 -8.91
N GLY A 635 12.85 20.11 -9.57
CA GLY A 635 14.29 20.07 -9.81
C GLY A 635 15.08 21.12 -9.02
N ALA A 636 16.40 21.07 -9.10
CA ALA A 636 17.29 22.01 -8.42
C ALA A 636 17.08 23.46 -8.90
N ALA A 637 16.80 23.66 -10.19
CA ALA A 637 16.54 24.99 -10.74
C ALA A 637 15.27 25.64 -10.16
N ASP A 638 14.27 24.83 -9.75
CA ASP A 638 13.08 25.35 -9.07
C ASP A 638 13.44 25.92 -7.69
N PHE A 639 14.31 25.23 -6.93
CA PHE A 639 14.83 25.73 -5.65
C PHE A 639 15.67 26.99 -5.82
N LEU A 640 16.58 27.02 -6.80
CA LEU A 640 17.39 28.21 -7.08
C LEU A 640 16.54 29.43 -7.44
N ALA A 641 15.43 29.24 -8.14
CA ALA A 641 14.50 30.32 -8.44
C ALA A 641 13.75 30.82 -7.20
N VAL A 642 13.35 29.91 -6.31
CA VAL A 642 12.73 30.26 -5.02
C VAL A 642 13.71 31.04 -4.15
N ASP A 643 14.94 30.54 -3.99
CA ASP A 643 15.98 31.19 -3.18
C ASP A 643 16.29 32.59 -3.71
N TYR A 644 16.44 32.72 -5.03
CA TYR A 644 16.66 34.02 -5.67
C TYR A 644 15.53 35.02 -5.38
N ILE A 645 14.28 34.61 -5.55
CA ILE A 645 13.12 35.48 -5.29
C ILE A 645 13.09 35.87 -3.81
N GLU A 646 13.30 34.91 -2.91
CA GLU A 646 13.28 35.14 -1.46
C GLU A 646 14.36 36.14 -1.01
N GLU A 647 15.55 36.11 -1.63
CA GLU A 647 16.65 37.03 -1.32
C GLU A 647 16.47 38.45 -1.89
N HIS A 648 15.73 38.61 -3.00
CA HIS A 648 15.65 39.87 -3.75
C HIS A 648 14.27 40.54 -3.72
N ALA A 649 13.25 39.84 -3.24
CA ALA A 649 11.91 40.40 -3.12
C ALA A 649 11.78 41.31 -1.89
N PRO A 650 10.92 42.35 -1.97
CA PRO A 650 10.54 43.11 -0.79
C PRO A 650 9.71 42.24 0.18
N ASP A 651 9.40 42.80 1.35
CA ASP A 651 8.56 42.10 2.32
C ASP A 651 7.14 41.82 1.83
N ASP A 652 6.59 42.48 0.81
CA ASP A 652 5.25 42.19 0.29
C ASP A 652 5.28 41.89 -1.22
N TYR A 653 5.16 40.62 -1.57
CA TYR A 653 5.11 40.13 -2.95
C TYR A 653 4.27 38.86 -3.12
N ILE A 654 3.89 38.58 -4.37
CA ILE A 654 3.35 37.29 -4.82
C ILE A 654 4.20 36.72 -5.95
N VAL A 655 4.05 35.42 -6.21
CA VAL A 655 4.68 34.73 -7.32
C VAL A 655 3.62 34.00 -8.13
N LEU A 656 3.71 34.05 -9.45
CA LEU A 656 2.94 33.25 -10.39
C LEU A 656 3.87 32.22 -11.01
N ALA A 657 3.76 30.96 -10.60
CA ALA A 657 4.61 29.85 -11.01
C ALA A 657 3.82 28.54 -11.15
N ASN A 658 4.46 27.49 -11.67
CA ASN A 658 3.85 26.16 -11.73
C ASN A 658 3.87 25.44 -10.35
N GLN A 659 3.34 24.20 -10.32
CA GLN A 659 3.27 23.38 -9.11
C GLN A 659 4.67 23.05 -8.54
N GLN A 660 5.66 22.80 -9.40
CA GLN A 660 7.01 22.39 -9.00
C GLN A 660 7.71 23.52 -8.21
N VAL A 661 7.72 24.73 -8.76
CA VAL A 661 8.28 25.92 -8.12
C VAL A 661 7.50 26.28 -6.85
N SER A 662 6.18 26.17 -6.88
CA SER A 662 5.34 26.44 -5.70
C SER A 662 5.60 25.44 -4.57
N ALA A 663 5.78 24.17 -4.88
CA ALA A 663 6.12 23.14 -3.89
C ALA A 663 7.54 23.32 -3.34
N ALA A 664 8.50 23.74 -4.18
CA ALA A 664 9.83 24.14 -3.73
C ALA A 664 9.76 25.30 -2.73
N ALA A 665 8.93 26.31 -3.00
CA ALA A 665 8.72 27.46 -2.10
C ALA A 665 8.14 27.05 -0.75
N VAL A 666 7.09 26.22 -0.75
CA VAL A 666 6.49 25.70 0.49
C VAL A 666 7.51 24.87 1.29
N TYR A 667 8.35 24.09 0.63
CA TYR A 667 9.37 23.30 1.29
C TYR A 667 10.50 24.14 1.88
N ALA A 668 11.04 25.08 1.11
CA ALA A 668 12.17 25.92 1.53
C ALA A 668 11.75 26.94 2.60
N ASN A 669 10.60 27.59 2.41
CA ASN A 669 10.20 28.74 3.22
C ASN A 669 9.04 28.43 4.18
N GLY A 670 8.48 27.23 4.12
CA GLY A 670 7.29 26.86 4.90
C GLY A 670 6.04 27.61 4.46
N PHE A 671 5.05 27.67 5.36
CA PHE A 671 3.81 28.43 5.15
C PHE A 671 3.99 29.91 5.50
N LYS A 672 5.02 30.55 4.95
CA LYS A 672 5.54 31.87 5.40
C LYS A 672 4.50 33.00 5.39
N ARG A 673 3.68 33.10 4.34
CA ARG A 673 2.81 34.27 4.13
C ARG A 673 1.51 33.97 3.40
N TYR A 674 0.46 34.65 3.84
CA TYR A 674 -0.85 34.69 3.20
C TYR A 674 -1.37 36.13 3.10
N TYR A 675 -2.06 36.46 2.02
CA TYR A 675 -2.80 37.71 1.84
C TYR A 675 -4.30 37.38 1.86
N GLY A 676 -4.90 37.48 3.04
CA GLY A 676 -6.22 36.85 3.29
C GLY A 676 -6.08 35.33 3.21
N ASP A 677 -6.89 34.67 2.36
CA ASP A 677 -6.82 33.23 2.11
C ASP A 677 -5.87 32.84 0.96
N VAL A 678 -5.14 33.82 0.39
CA VAL A 678 -4.26 33.63 -0.75
C VAL A 678 -2.83 33.39 -0.28
N PHE A 679 -2.33 32.16 -0.43
CA PHE A 679 -0.91 31.87 -0.28
C PHE A 679 -0.11 32.59 -1.36
N TYR A 680 1.05 33.15 -1.02
CA TYR A 680 1.85 33.99 -1.93
C TYR A 680 2.45 33.26 -3.15
N TYR A 681 2.36 31.92 -3.19
CA TYR A 681 2.59 31.08 -4.36
C TYR A 681 1.30 30.34 -4.76
N PRO A 682 1.13 29.96 -6.04
CA PRO A 682 -0.14 29.44 -6.55
C PRO A 682 -0.29 27.94 -6.29
N ILE A 683 -0.56 27.58 -5.04
CA ILE A 683 -0.84 26.19 -4.64
C ILE A 683 -1.98 26.16 -3.60
N PRO A 684 -3.04 25.36 -3.80
CA PRO A 684 -3.28 24.36 -4.84
C PRO A 684 -3.61 24.97 -6.23
N THR A 685 -3.70 24.11 -7.25
CA THR A 685 -4.02 24.48 -8.65
C THR A 685 -5.42 25.10 -8.84
N GLY A 686 -6.31 24.88 -7.88
CA GLY A 686 -7.62 25.54 -7.84
C GLY A 686 -7.60 26.96 -7.25
N SER A 687 -6.44 27.45 -6.78
CA SER A 687 -6.32 28.80 -6.19
C SER A 687 -6.45 29.91 -7.24
N ALA A 688 -6.87 31.10 -6.81
CA ALA A 688 -7.01 32.27 -7.68
C ALA A 688 -5.68 32.68 -8.35
N LEU A 689 -4.55 32.62 -7.63
CA LEU A 689 -3.24 32.90 -8.21
C LEU A 689 -2.84 31.88 -9.28
N TYR A 690 -3.24 30.61 -9.15
CA TYR A 690 -2.95 29.63 -10.19
C TYR A 690 -3.72 29.95 -11.48
N GLN A 691 -4.94 30.49 -11.39
CA GLN A 691 -5.67 30.96 -12.58
C GLN A 691 -4.96 32.14 -13.25
N PHE A 692 -4.41 33.10 -12.48
CA PHE A 692 -3.58 34.17 -13.05
C PHE A 692 -2.29 33.63 -13.69
N PHE A 693 -1.66 32.61 -13.10
CA PHE A 693 -0.53 31.92 -13.72
C PHE A 693 -0.91 31.27 -15.05
N LEU A 694 -2.09 30.63 -15.15
CA LEU A 694 -2.58 30.09 -16.42
C LEU A 694 -2.82 31.19 -17.46
N GLN A 695 -3.42 32.32 -17.07
CA GLN A 695 -3.61 33.47 -17.96
C GLN A 695 -2.27 34.04 -18.46
N MET A 696 -1.27 34.17 -17.58
CA MET A 696 0.09 34.57 -17.97
C MET A 696 0.72 33.58 -18.95
N ASN A 697 0.40 32.28 -18.85
CA ASN A 697 0.86 31.27 -19.82
C ASN A 697 0.10 31.27 -21.15
N GLU A 698 -1.06 31.93 -21.23
CA GLU A 698 -1.77 32.15 -22.49
C GLU A 698 -1.26 33.42 -23.18
N ARG A 699 -1.19 34.51 -22.42
CA ARG A 699 -0.77 35.84 -22.85
C ARG A 699 -0.07 36.57 -21.69
N PRO A 700 1.27 36.54 -21.57
CA PRO A 700 1.98 37.35 -20.59
C PRO A 700 1.66 38.84 -20.80
N SER A 701 1.15 39.53 -19.78
CA SER A 701 0.87 40.97 -19.88
C SER A 701 0.91 41.66 -18.52
N ARG A 702 1.26 42.95 -18.49
CA ARG A 702 1.30 43.73 -17.25
C ARG A 702 -0.09 43.85 -16.60
N GLU A 703 -1.17 43.88 -17.37
CA GLU A 703 -2.53 43.99 -16.84
C GLU A 703 -2.90 42.80 -15.96
N ILE A 704 -2.62 41.57 -16.43
CA ILE A 704 -2.89 40.34 -15.67
C ILE A 704 -2.09 40.34 -14.36
N MET A 705 -0.83 40.77 -14.42
CA MET A 705 0.00 40.87 -13.22
C MET A 705 -0.51 41.93 -12.24
N GLN A 706 -1.01 43.07 -12.73
CA GLN A 706 -1.63 44.08 -11.87
C GLN A 706 -2.93 43.60 -11.23
N GLU A 707 -3.73 42.78 -11.92
CA GLU A 707 -4.92 42.16 -11.34
C GLU A 707 -4.56 41.15 -10.24
N ALA A 708 -3.53 40.33 -10.45
CA ALA A 708 -3.01 39.43 -9.42
C ALA A 708 -2.48 40.21 -8.21
N MET A 709 -1.75 41.30 -8.44
CA MET A 709 -1.27 42.20 -7.37
C MET A 709 -2.42 42.88 -6.62
N LYS A 710 -3.50 43.29 -7.30
CA LYS A 710 -4.70 43.84 -6.67
C LYS A 710 -5.39 42.83 -5.77
N LEU A 711 -5.47 41.56 -6.20
CA LEU A 711 -6.05 40.49 -5.39
C LEU A 711 -5.32 40.34 -4.05
N ALA A 712 -3.99 40.37 -4.07
CA ALA A 712 -3.16 40.22 -2.87
C ALA A 712 -2.82 41.54 -2.17
N GLN A 713 -3.21 42.68 -2.74
CA GLN A 713 -2.86 44.03 -2.27
C GLN A 713 -1.35 44.27 -2.12
N VAL A 714 -0.54 43.72 -3.04
CA VAL A 714 0.93 43.85 -3.04
C VAL A 714 1.41 44.77 -4.15
N ASN A 715 2.62 45.31 -3.99
CA ASN A 715 3.24 46.20 -4.99
C ASN A 715 4.26 45.51 -5.89
N THR A 716 4.63 44.27 -5.58
CA THR A 716 5.61 43.51 -6.36
C THR A 716 5.07 42.11 -6.64
N ALA A 717 5.28 41.63 -7.86
CA ALA A 717 4.96 40.27 -8.23
C ALA A 717 6.02 39.68 -9.17
N TYR A 718 6.18 38.37 -9.08
CA TYR A 718 7.10 37.61 -9.92
C TYR A 718 6.33 36.65 -10.82
N TYR A 719 6.78 36.50 -12.06
CA TYR A 719 6.34 35.43 -12.95
C TYR A 719 7.51 34.50 -13.23
N VAL A 720 7.29 33.20 -13.11
CA VAL A 720 8.33 32.18 -13.28
C VAL A 720 7.97 31.27 -14.45
N VAL A 721 8.89 31.16 -15.41
CA VAL A 721 8.75 30.31 -16.60
C VAL A 721 9.90 29.30 -16.65
N ASN A 722 9.55 28.02 -16.55
CA ASN A 722 10.49 26.92 -16.78
C ASN A 722 10.66 26.64 -18.28
N ASP A 723 11.85 26.21 -18.68
CA ASP A 723 12.18 25.83 -20.06
C ASP A 723 11.31 24.69 -20.61
N TYR A 724 10.92 23.77 -19.72
CA TYR A 724 10.10 22.61 -20.03
C TYR A 724 8.61 22.90 -20.20
N TRP A 725 8.18 24.14 -19.90
CA TRP A 725 6.80 24.55 -20.10
C TRP A 725 6.48 24.69 -21.59
N TRP A 726 5.23 24.38 -21.97
CA TRP A 726 4.81 24.50 -23.36
C TRP A 726 4.91 25.95 -23.82
N GLN A 727 5.56 26.17 -24.98
CA GLN A 727 5.84 27.51 -25.54
C GLN A 727 6.69 28.43 -24.65
N SER A 728 7.54 27.86 -23.77
CA SER A 728 8.45 28.62 -22.91
C SER A 728 9.20 29.73 -23.64
N GLU A 729 9.77 29.47 -24.82
CA GLU A 729 10.47 30.48 -25.64
C GLU A 729 9.58 31.70 -25.96
N ARG A 730 8.34 31.48 -26.43
CA ARG A 730 7.37 32.55 -26.71
C ARG A 730 7.04 33.33 -25.44
N LEU A 731 6.81 32.61 -24.34
CA LEU A 731 6.43 33.20 -23.06
C LEU A 731 7.56 34.07 -22.50
N ILE A 732 8.80 33.60 -22.58
CA ILE A 732 10.00 34.31 -22.16
C ILE A 732 10.16 35.60 -22.95
N GLU A 733 10.14 35.53 -24.29
CA GLU A 733 10.32 36.71 -25.13
C GLU A 733 9.20 37.74 -24.96
N THR A 734 7.95 37.29 -24.78
CA THR A 734 6.82 38.20 -24.51
C THR A 734 6.94 38.83 -23.12
N ALA A 735 7.27 38.05 -22.10
CA ALA A 735 7.40 38.55 -20.72
C ALA A 735 8.56 39.56 -20.57
N LYS A 736 9.67 39.40 -21.31
CA LYS A 736 10.78 40.37 -21.34
C LYS A 736 10.36 41.77 -21.80
N LEU A 737 9.35 41.87 -22.67
CA LEU A 737 8.86 43.16 -23.18
C LEU A 737 7.97 43.88 -22.15
N GLU A 738 7.34 43.13 -21.25
CA GLU A 738 6.33 43.62 -20.31
C GLU A 738 6.87 43.83 -18.90
N ALA A 739 7.85 43.03 -18.47
CA ALA A 739 8.42 43.03 -17.12
C ALA A 739 9.32 44.24 -16.85
N ASP A 740 9.47 44.59 -15.57
CA ASP A 740 10.39 45.65 -15.13
C ASP A 740 11.84 45.16 -15.03
N ASP A 741 12.03 43.86 -14.80
CA ASP A 741 13.34 43.21 -14.72
C ASP A 741 13.20 41.70 -14.96
N TRP A 742 14.28 41.03 -15.35
CA TRP A 742 14.27 39.57 -15.53
C TRP A 742 15.65 38.94 -15.35
N LEU A 743 15.65 37.66 -14.93
CA LEU A 743 16.85 36.86 -14.75
C LEU A 743 16.64 35.44 -15.30
N ALA A 744 17.68 34.88 -15.93
CA ALA A 744 17.77 33.47 -16.27
C ALA A 744 18.62 32.73 -15.23
N ILE A 745 18.11 31.60 -14.73
CA ILE A 745 18.71 30.77 -13.68
C ILE A 745 19.07 29.39 -14.24
N ASP A 746 20.18 28.82 -13.76
CA ASP A 746 20.71 27.50 -14.14
C ASP A 746 20.80 27.32 -15.67
N ASN A 747 21.57 28.20 -16.34
CA ASN A 747 21.74 28.21 -17.80
C ASN A 747 20.42 28.33 -18.59
N GLY A 748 19.43 29.04 -18.05
CA GLY A 748 18.16 29.31 -18.72
C GLY A 748 17.10 28.24 -18.52
N LYS A 749 17.30 27.27 -17.61
CA LYS A 749 16.24 26.31 -17.25
C LYS A 749 15.04 26.98 -16.60
N VAL A 750 15.26 28.08 -15.88
CA VAL A 750 14.18 28.87 -15.26
C VAL A 750 14.41 30.35 -15.53
N HIS A 751 13.35 31.06 -15.88
CA HIS A 751 13.34 32.51 -16.06
C HIS A 751 12.40 33.14 -15.04
N VAL A 752 12.88 34.17 -14.35
CA VAL A 752 12.14 34.92 -13.33
C VAL A 752 11.96 36.35 -13.82
N PHE A 753 10.73 36.84 -13.83
CA PHE A 753 10.35 38.17 -14.30
C PHE A 753 9.75 38.97 -13.15
N ARG A 754 10.26 40.17 -12.85
CA ARG A 754 9.76 41.06 -11.80
C ARG A 754 8.82 42.11 -12.40
N TYR A 755 7.71 42.33 -11.73
CA TYR A 755 6.75 43.40 -12.03
C TYR A 755 6.50 44.24 -10.77
N ASN A 756 6.41 45.54 -10.96
CA ASN A 756 6.02 46.51 -9.96
C ASN A 756 4.63 47.07 -10.29
N TYR A 757 3.83 47.30 -9.25
CA TYR A 757 2.53 47.90 -9.37
C TYR A 757 2.66 49.35 -9.86
N ILE A 758 1.95 49.66 -10.95
CA ILE A 758 1.85 51.01 -11.48
C ILE A 758 0.39 51.41 -11.35
N ASN A 759 0.15 52.54 -10.69
CA ASN A 759 -1.18 53.12 -10.62
C ASN A 759 -1.49 53.75 -11.98
N LEU A 760 -2.03 52.96 -12.91
CA LEU A 760 -2.56 53.47 -14.18
C LEU A 760 -3.77 54.35 -13.83
N ARG A 761 -3.55 55.66 -13.83
CA ARG A 761 -4.60 56.66 -13.64
C ARG A 761 -5.54 56.71 -14.83
#